data_AF-A0A507D2M9-F1
#
_entry.id   AF-A0A507D2M9-F1
#
_cell.length_a   1.000
_cell.length_b   1.000
_cell.length_c   1.000
_cell.angle_alpha   90.00
_cell.angle_beta   90.00
_cell.angle_gamma   90.00
#
_symmetry.space_group_name_H-M   'P 1'
#
loop_
_entity.id
_entity.type
_entity.pdbx_description
1 polymer ?
#
loop_
_entity_poly.entity_id
_entity_poly.type
_entity_poly.pdbx_seq_one_letter_code
_entity_poly.pdbx_strand_id
1 'polypeptide(L)'
;MHLLDLPIEVLEQIFLQLDPFKIAKYRRVCRSFNTVLTGSPFSKLIGLVHIGHCRESRFDGPEDIFCFATPASFGEDFLRQVQTKVAQSFESDGFHQYSFKNLKVVPIKPAKSNNATSLLDLFPSEVDGPKKTFHLTGPLPSTVDSLKQLTSLDFGGSCILRGANVKLMCNTMTGPIPPEFGNLINLKNLNLRHGTLLLRSTIPECFGNLVNLEVLDISCAMLTGSMPASLGKLINLVELRLEHNSLSGKLPDIFGGMTKLRMLSLDHNYLEGLVPKSLGRWMQSELECLQLYENKLEGPLPAEIGGLTNLKILSLGRNQLCGFIPDSISGLVALKQLNLRRNSFVGRIPDSITSLVNLTHLFLEYNGLSGGLPTEIGLLGSLEVLTLNDNRFCGEIPESIGSLTRLQILDLSHNQLTGAIPPSVFMLSNLSTLELNNNCLDGPLHQDIGALTRLNMLNLSHNQLTGSVPESILQLPVNKLILNHNQLSGALPKFGALRCIETLHLDHNEFSGHLPTDTQGLSCLNCLNLSDNQLSGPIPSSIVSNVSMERVNLSNNSFSGTIPWAFGDMKQIKILDLSNNQLSGLIPESLDSCRELRRLDLSGNKFEGDLPERFRKRLADKTAMKFEVWLGDVN
;
A
#
# COMPACT_ATOMS: atom_id res chain seq x y z
N MET A 1 -5.55 59.06 35.95
CA MET A 1 -5.64 57.72 36.57
C MET A 1 -5.12 56.73 35.53
N HIS A 2 -3.93 56.15 35.76
CA HIS A 2 -3.43 55.14 34.83
C HIS A 2 -4.37 53.92 34.91
N LEU A 3 -4.69 53.31 33.76
CA LEU A 3 -5.50 52.07 33.65
C LEU A 3 -4.95 50.89 34.47
N LEU A 4 -3.76 51.04 35.08
CA LEU A 4 -3.06 50.06 35.90
C LEU A 4 -3.62 49.92 37.33
N ASP A 5 -4.41 50.89 37.82
CA ASP A 5 -4.86 50.96 39.22
C ASP A 5 -6.36 50.66 39.42
N LEU A 6 -7.06 50.16 38.39
CA LEU A 6 -8.48 49.81 38.50
C LEU A 6 -8.68 48.40 39.09
N PRO A 7 -9.70 48.18 39.95
CA PRO A 7 -10.09 46.85 40.43
C PRO A 7 -10.41 45.89 39.28
N ILE A 8 -10.16 44.59 39.48
CA ILE A 8 -10.31 43.58 38.43
C ILE A 8 -11.76 43.48 37.93
N GLU A 9 -12.74 43.69 38.80
CA GLU A 9 -14.18 43.67 38.49
C GLU A 9 -14.58 44.87 37.62
N VAL A 10 -13.94 46.03 37.81
CA VAL A 10 -14.16 47.24 36.99
C VAL A 10 -13.50 47.07 35.63
N LEU A 11 -12.32 46.47 35.59
CA LEU A 11 -11.66 46.08 34.35
C LEU A 11 -12.53 45.10 33.56
N GLU A 12 -13.08 44.06 34.20
CA GLU A 12 -14.00 43.11 33.57
C GLU A 12 -15.23 43.80 32.94
N GLN A 13 -15.89 44.71 33.67
CA GLN A 13 -17.04 45.47 33.16
C GLN A 13 -16.70 46.34 31.95
N ILE A 14 -15.54 47.02 31.97
CA ILE A 14 -15.06 47.81 30.83
C ILE A 14 -14.75 46.88 29.64
N PHE A 15 -14.15 45.72 29.89
CA PHE A 15 -13.76 44.78 28.85
C PHE A 15 -14.92 44.01 28.24
N LEU A 16 -16.01 43.78 28.97
CA LEU A 16 -17.25 43.24 28.41
C LEU A 16 -17.87 44.14 27.34
N GLN A 17 -17.53 45.44 27.33
CA GLN A 17 -17.99 46.43 26.34
C GLN A 17 -17.04 46.56 25.13
N LEU A 18 -15.86 45.95 25.18
CA LEU A 18 -14.82 46.07 24.17
C LEU A 18 -14.65 44.75 23.39
N ASP A 19 -14.18 44.84 22.14
CA ASP A 19 -13.89 43.64 21.35
C ASP A 19 -12.72 42.84 21.98
N PRO A 20 -12.93 41.58 22.40
CA PRO A 20 -11.93 40.75 23.09
C PRO A 20 -10.59 40.65 22.35
N PHE A 21 -10.62 40.66 21.01
CA PHE A 21 -9.43 40.51 20.18
C PHE A 21 -8.73 41.85 19.94
N LYS A 22 -9.46 42.97 19.91
CA LYS A 22 -8.85 44.31 20.05
C LYS A 22 -8.13 44.45 21.40
N ILE A 23 -8.73 43.98 22.50
CA ILE A 23 -8.09 44.00 23.82
C ILE A 23 -6.83 43.13 23.83
N ALA A 24 -6.88 41.93 23.24
CA ALA A 24 -5.71 41.07 23.10
C ALA A 24 -4.57 41.72 22.29
N LYS A 25 -4.88 42.55 21.27
CA LYS A 25 -3.89 43.35 20.53
C LYS A 25 -3.18 44.41 21.41
N TYR A 26 -3.85 44.90 22.45
CA TYR A 26 -3.29 45.86 23.42
C TYR A 26 -2.51 45.20 24.58
N ARG A 27 -2.36 43.86 24.61
CA ARG A 27 -1.60 43.11 25.63
C ARG A 27 -0.20 43.65 25.93
N ARG A 28 0.46 44.29 24.95
CA ARG A 28 1.81 44.86 25.10
C ARG A 28 1.88 46.04 26.07
N VAL A 29 0.75 46.64 26.44
CA VAL A 29 0.71 47.90 27.20
C VAL A 29 0.37 47.68 28.69
N CYS A 30 -0.27 46.56 29.07
CA CYS A 30 -0.69 46.33 30.47
C CYS A 30 -0.70 44.84 30.87
N ARG A 31 0.05 44.48 31.92
CA ARG A 31 0.10 43.10 32.46
C ARG A 31 -1.24 42.63 33.05
N SER A 32 -2.04 43.53 33.63
CA SER A 32 -3.35 43.20 34.21
C SER A 32 -4.35 42.65 33.18
N PHE A 33 -4.14 42.95 31.88
CA PHE A 33 -4.97 42.41 30.79
C PHE A 33 -4.75 40.92 30.56
N ASN A 34 -3.57 40.39 30.90
CA ASN A 34 -3.32 38.95 30.75
C ASN A 34 -4.25 38.15 31.65
N THR A 35 -4.41 38.55 32.91
CA THR A 35 -5.24 37.85 33.90
C THR A 35 -6.71 37.81 33.48
N VAL A 36 -7.26 38.94 33.00
CA VAL A 36 -8.67 39.04 32.57
C VAL A 36 -8.93 38.25 31.29
N LEU A 37 -8.03 38.31 30.29
CA LEU A 37 -8.20 37.57 29.03
C LEU A 37 -7.99 36.05 29.17
N THR A 38 -7.26 35.61 30.19
CA THR A 38 -7.13 34.19 30.55
C THR A 38 -8.22 33.69 31.50
N GLY A 39 -8.97 34.60 32.11
CA GLY A 39 -10.09 34.29 33.00
C GLY A 39 -11.40 34.01 32.24
N SER A 40 -12.33 33.35 32.92
CA SER A 40 -13.72 33.25 32.45
C SER A 40 -14.38 34.63 32.49
N PRO A 41 -15.18 35.04 31.49
CA PRO A 41 -15.66 34.27 30.34
C PRO A 41 -14.78 34.40 29.08
N PHE A 42 -13.77 35.27 29.07
CA PHE A 42 -13.02 35.63 27.86
C PHE A 42 -12.13 34.52 27.32
N SER A 43 -11.60 33.66 28.20
CA SER A 43 -10.82 32.48 27.81
C SER A 43 -11.58 31.51 26.92
N LYS A 44 -12.92 31.57 26.95
CA LYS A 44 -13.82 30.71 26.17
C LYS A 44 -14.24 31.31 24.82
N LEU A 45 -13.87 32.55 24.53
CA LEU A 45 -14.22 33.19 23.27
C LEU A 45 -13.30 32.68 22.16
N ILE A 46 -13.89 32.14 21.09
CA ILE A 46 -13.15 31.74 19.89
C ILE A 46 -13.30 32.86 18.86
N GLY A 47 -12.22 33.18 18.15
CA GLY A 47 -12.25 33.93 16.91
C GLY A 47 -11.56 33.11 15.83
N LEU A 48 -12.00 33.28 14.59
CA LEU A 48 -11.24 32.84 13.43
C LEU A 48 -10.35 33.99 12.99
N VAL A 49 -9.07 33.70 12.84
CA VAL A 49 -8.10 34.65 12.29
C VAL A 49 -7.86 34.26 10.85
N HIS A 50 -8.15 35.15 9.91
CA HIS A 50 -7.85 34.92 8.49
C HIS A 50 -6.34 35.09 8.28
N ILE A 51 -5.59 33.99 8.15
CA ILE A 51 -4.12 34.00 8.19
C ILE A 51 -3.45 33.99 6.82
N GLY A 52 -4.16 33.62 5.76
CA GLY A 52 -3.64 33.65 4.40
C GLY A 52 -4.60 33.02 3.42
N HIS A 53 -4.15 32.83 2.18
CA HIS A 53 -4.90 32.13 1.13
C HIS A 53 -3.96 31.28 0.27
N CYS A 54 -4.48 30.25 -0.38
CA CYS A 54 -3.76 29.44 -1.37
C CYS A 54 -4.24 29.74 -2.81
N ARG A 55 -3.33 29.67 -3.79
CA ARG A 55 -3.68 29.82 -5.22
C ARG A 55 -4.01 28.47 -5.86
N GLU A 56 -5.23 28.39 -6.41
CA GLU A 56 -5.80 27.43 -7.38
C GLU A 56 -5.29 25.98 -7.36
N SER A 57 -6.14 25.08 -6.83
CA SER A 57 -6.27 23.75 -7.43
C SER A 57 -6.93 23.90 -8.82
N ARG A 58 -6.60 23.04 -9.78
CA ARG A 58 -7.03 23.11 -11.21
C ARG A 58 -8.54 23.21 -11.46
N PHE A 59 -9.39 23.20 -10.43
CA PHE A 59 -10.84 23.14 -10.54
C PHE A 59 -11.64 24.08 -9.60
N ASP A 60 -11.03 24.82 -8.66
CA ASP A 60 -11.82 25.46 -7.58
C ASP A 60 -11.25 26.78 -6.97
N GLY A 61 -10.71 27.70 -7.79
CA GLY A 61 -10.43 29.10 -7.35
C GLY A 61 -9.45 29.26 -6.15
N PRO A 62 -9.30 30.47 -5.58
CA PRO A 62 -8.45 30.72 -4.42
C PRO A 62 -9.11 30.26 -3.10
N GLU A 63 -8.33 29.62 -2.23
CA GLU A 63 -8.80 29.02 -0.96
C GLU A 63 -8.36 29.87 0.24
N ASP A 64 -9.27 30.28 1.12
CA ASP A 64 -8.95 31.11 2.30
C ASP A 64 -8.56 30.22 3.51
N ILE A 65 -7.54 30.60 4.30
CA ILE A 65 -7.11 29.81 5.47
C ILE A 65 -7.39 30.57 6.76
N PHE A 66 -8.19 29.95 7.64
CA PHE A 66 -8.58 30.49 8.94
C PHE A 66 -7.98 29.68 10.09
N CYS A 67 -7.42 30.36 11.08
CA CYS A 67 -6.90 29.76 12.30
C CYS A 67 -7.87 29.99 13.46
N PHE A 68 -8.21 28.95 14.22
CA PHE A 68 -8.87 29.13 15.51
C PHE A 68 -7.92 29.81 16.50
N ALA A 69 -8.39 30.87 17.15
CA ALA A 69 -7.67 31.57 18.20
C ALA A 69 -8.61 31.94 19.36
N THR A 70 -8.12 31.85 20.58
CA THR A 70 -8.75 32.44 21.76
C THR A 70 -8.02 33.72 22.13
N PRO A 71 -8.59 34.62 22.94
CA PRO A 71 -7.84 35.77 23.46
C PRO A 71 -6.52 35.38 24.14
N ALA A 72 -6.45 34.18 24.72
CA ALA A 72 -5.23 33.64 25.33
C ALA A 72 -4.16 33.26 24.28
N SER A 73 -4.54 32.61 23.17
CA SER A 73 -3.61 32.22 22.09
C SER A 73 -3.37 33.31 21.04
N PHE A 74 -4.17 34.37 21.03
CA PHE A 74 -4.05 35.46 20.05
C PHE A 74 -2.79 36.31 20.30
N GLY A 75 -1.82 36.20 19.39
CA GLY A 75 -0.55 36.94 19.41
C GLY A 75 0.31 36.69 18.17
N GLU A 76 1.22 37.63 17.86
CA GLU A 76 2.07 37.56 16.65
C GLU A 76 2.92 36.27 16.60
N ASP A 77 3.49 35.84 17.73
CA ASP A 77 4.36 34.66 17.78
C ASP A 77 3.61 33.36 17.47
N PHE A 78 2.41 33.17 18.05
CA PHE A 78 1.55 32.02 17.79
C PHE A 78 1.12 31.99 16.32
N LEU A 79 0.62 33.10 15.80
CA LEU A 79 0.14 33.20 14.43
C LEU A 79 1.27 33.00 13.40
N ARG A 80 2.50 33.46 13.71
CA ARG A 80 3.69 33.20 12.88
C ARG A 80 4.05 31.72 12.83
N GLN A 81 3.94 31.01 13.96
CA GLN A 81 4.18 29.57 14.01
C GLN A 81 3.14 28.80 13.19
N VAL A 82 1.87 29.19 13.27
CA VAL A 82 0.81 28.59 12.46
C VAL A 82 1.05 28.84 10.96
N GLN A 83 1.29 30.09 10.54
CA GLN A 83 1.59 30.43 9.14
C GLN A 83 2.81 29.64 8.61
N THR A 84 3.86 29.49 9.40
CA THR A 84 5.04 28.68 9.04
C THR A 84 4.69 27.20 8.83
N LYS A 85 3.91 26.61 9.74
CA LYS A 85 3.49 25.19 9.62
C LYS A 85 2.61 24.96 8.41
N VAL A 86 1.65 25.86 8.16
CA VAL A 86 0.80 25.82 6.97
C VAL A 86 1.67 25.90 5.70
N ALA A 87 2.63 26.84 5.64
CA ALA A 87 3.53 26.95 4.50
C ALA A 87 4.36 25.67 4.25
N GLN A 88 4.77 24.95 5.31
CA GLN A 88 5.45 23.66 5.20
C GLN A 88 4.54 22.56 4.65
N SER A 89 3.26 22.55 5.03
CA SER A 89 2.28 21.58 4.52
C SER A 89 1.92 21.78 3.05
N PHE A 90 2.11 22.99 2.50
CA PHE A 90 1.78 23.36 1.12
C PHE A 90 3.01 23.46 0.18
N GLU A 91 4.15 22.83 0.53
CA GLU A 91 5.37 22.75 -0.30
C GLU A 91 5.81 24.09 -0.92
N SER A 92 5.91 25.13 -0.08
CA SER A 92 6.51 26.46 -0.33
C SER A 92 5.90 27.39 -1.40
N ASP A 93 5.18 26.90 -2.42
CA ASP A 93 4.66 27.76 -3.52
C ASP A 93 3.14 27.99 -3.48
N GLY A 94 2.40 27.30 -2.59
CA GLY A 94 0.94 27.37 -2.54
C GLY A 94 0.34 28.46 -1.63
N PHE A 95 0.95 28.75 -0.48
CA PHE A 95 0.35 29.55 0.60
C PHE A 95 0.86 31.00 0.66
N HIS A 96 -0.05 31.96 0.52
CA HIS A 96 0.19 33.39 0.67
C HIS A 96 -0.30 33.91 2.03
N GLN A 97 0.65 34.18 2.94
CA GLN A 97 0.38 34.69 4.28
C GLN A 97 -0.09 36.17 4.28
N TYR A 98 -1.09 36.51 5.10
CA TYR A 98 -1.43 37.90 5.36
C TYR A 98 -0.45 38.53 6.37
N SER A 99 -0.14 39.82 6.15
CA SER A 99 0.58 40.62 7.14
C SER A 99 -0.20 40.70 8.46
N PHE A 100 0.49 40.62 9.60
CA PHE A 100 -0.11 40.75 10.94
C PHE A 100 -0.97 42.01 11.12
N LYS A 101 -0.64 43.10 10.42
CA LYS A 101 -1.41 44.36 10.47
C LYS A 101 -2.78 44.23 9.79
N ASN A 102 -2.92 43.30 8.86
CA ASN A 102 -4.09 43.09 8.01
C ASN A 102 -4.91 41.85 8.40
N LEU A 103 -4.52 41.14 9.46
CA LEU A 103 -5.26 39.97 9.93
C LEU A 103 -6.66 40.39 10.37
N LYS A 104 -7.66 39.79 9.72
CA LYS A 104 -9.06 39.96 10.08
C LYS A 104 -9.42 38.90 11.12
N VAL A 105 -9.88 39.34 12.29
CA VAL A 105 -10.48 38.46 13.29
C VAL A 105 -11.98 38.47 13.10
N VAL A 106 -12.54 37.28 12.98
CA VAL A 106 -13.96 37.02 12.82
C VAL A 106 -14.42 36.40 14.14
N PRO A 107 -15.06 37.17 15.05
CA PRO A 107 -15.43 36.69 16.36
C PRO A 107 -16.55 35.66 16.27
N ILE A 108 -16.35 34.47 16.84
CA ILE A 108 -17.40 33.49 17.05
C ILE A 108 -18.06 33.83 18.39
N LYS A 109 -19.39 34.01 18.42
CA LYS A 109 -20.13 34.39 19.64
C LYS A 109 -20.72 33.15 20.32
N PRO A 110 -20.14 32.66 21.44
CA PRO A 110 -20.59 31.42 22.09
C PRO A 110 -21.97 31.57 22.76
N ALA A 111 -22.35 32.78 23.19
CA ALA A 111 -23.66 32.99 23.83
C ALA A 111 -24.85 32.75 22.88
N LYS A 112 -24.65 32.83 21.56
CA LYS A 112 -25.65 32.43 20.55
C LYS A 112 -25.56 30.95 20.18
N SER A 113 -24.49 30.23 20.58
CA SER A 113 -24.18 28.88 20.10
C SER A 113 -24.85 27.75 20.87
N ASN A 114 -25.45 28.03 22.04
CA ASN A 114 -26.19 27.01 22.79
C ASN A 114 -27.34 26.37 21.98
N ASN A 115 -27.78 27.03 20.90
CA ASN A 115 -28.84 26.56 19.99
C ASN A 115 -28.32 26.24 18.57
N ALA A 116 -27.01 26.23 18.32
CA ALA A 116 -26.46 25.94 16.98
C ALA A 116 -26.60 24.45 16.65
N THR A 117 -27.10 24.15 15.45
CA THR A 117 -27.30 22.78 14.94
C THR A 117 -26.15 22.30 14.06
N SER A 118 -25.32 23.23 13.57
CA SER A 118 -24.13 22.99 12.77
C SER A 118 -22.95 23.85 13.26
N LEU A 119 -21.72 23.35 13.12
CA LEU A 119 -20.50 24.15 13.33
C LEU A 119 -20.47 25.36 12.36
N LEU A 120 -21.10 25.22 11.18
CA LEU A 120 -21.24 26.31 10.21
C LEU A 120 -22.12 27.45 10.72
N ASP A 121 -23.12 27.16 11.56
CA ASP A 121 -24.01 28.20 12.11
C ASP A 121 -23.26 29.18 13.04
N LEU A 122 -22.02 28.84 13.40
CA LEU A 122 -21.11 29.68 14.17
C LEU A 122 -20.29 30.63 13.31
N PHE A 123 -20.23 30.41 11.99
CA PHE A 123 -19.48 31.25 11.07
C PHE A 123 -20.27 32.52 10.73
N PRO A 124 -19.64 33.70 10.82
CA PRO A 124 -20.27 34.94 10.38
C PRO A 124 -20.49 34.97 8.86
N SER A 125 -21.50 35.72 8.43
CA SER A 125 -21.86 35.90 7.01
C SER A 125 -20.69 36.30 6.09
N GLU A 126 -19.65 36.92 6.66
CA GLU A 126 -18.41 37.30 5.99
C GLU A 126 -17.56 36.10 5.52
N VAL A 127 -17.88 34.89 6.01
CA VAL A 127 -17.28 33.61 5.63
C VAL A 127 -18.23 32.81 4.70
N ASP A 128 -19.54 33.10 4.69
CA ASP A 128 -20.61 32.40 3.94
C ASP A 128 -20.84 32.89 2.49
N GLY A 129 -19.81 33.41 1.82
CA GLY A 129 -19.92 33.88 0.43
C GLY A 129 -20.22 32.77 -0.59
N PRO A 130 -20.82 33.07 -1.75
CA PRO A 130 -21.09 32.05 -2.78
C PRO A 130 -19.76 31.53 -3.36
N LYS A 131 -19.46 30.24 -3.10
CA LYS A 131 -18.27 29.48 -3.55
C LYS A 131 -16.94 29.89 -2.90
N LYS A 132 -16.83 29.77 -1.57
CA LYS A 132 -15.54 29.84 -0.88
C LYS A 132 -15.15 28.49 -0.29
N THR A 133 -14.03 27.95 -0.74
CA THR A 133 -13.32 26.87 -0.04
C THR A 133 -12.48 27.52 1.05
N PHE A 134 -12.55 26.99 2.27
CA PHE A 134 -11.67 27.45 3.33
C PHE A 134 -11.12 26.32 4.20
N HIS A 135 -9.90 26.53 4.67
CA HIS A 135 -9.17 25.59 5.51
C HIS A 135 -9.16 26.07 6.96
N LEU A 136 -9.50 25.18 7.88
CA LEU A 136 -9.34 25.42 9.31
C LEU A 136 -7.97 24.89 9.76
N THR A 137 -7.27 25.71 10.55
CA THR A 137 -5.98 25.36 11.16
C THR A 137 -5.92 25.82 12.62
N GLY A 138 -4.89 25.37 13.34
CA GLY A 138 -4.68 25.71 14.75
C GLY A 138 -5.32 24.70 15.73
N PRO A 139 -5.26 24.98 17.04
CA PRO A 139 -5.71 24.03 18.05
C PRO A 139 -7.21 23.80 18.02
N LEU A 140 -7.64 22.56 18.26
CA LEU A 140 -9.06 22.25 18.50
C LEU A 140 -9.56 23.07 19.71
N PRO A 141 -10.64 23.86 19.56
CA PRO A 141 -11.11 24.70 20.66
C PRO A 141 -11.80 23.85 21.74
N SER A 142 -11.39 24.02 23.00
CA SER A 142 -12.02 23.35 24.15
C SER A 142 -13.47 23.76 24.38
N THR A 143 -13.88 24.92 23.85
CA THR A 143 -15.21 25.50 24.03
C THR A 143 -16.27 24.89 23.11
N VAL A 144 -15.88 23.89 22.33
CA VAL A 144 -16.80 22.98 21.63
C VAL A 144 -17.77 22.31 22.61
N ASP A 145 -17.44 22.17 23.90
CA ASP A 145 -18.37 21.69 24.95
C ASP A 145 -19.72 22.44 25.02
N SER A 146 -19.78 23.69 24.53
CA SER A 146 -20.99 24.49 24.47
C SER A 146 -21.98 24.03 23.40
N LEU A 147 -21.54 23.28 22.39
CA LEU A 147 -22.32 22.84 21.23
C LEU A 147 -23.12 21.57 21.51
N LYS A 148 -23.84 21.53 22.63
CA LYS A 148 -24.49 20.31 23.13
C LYS A 148 -25.56 19.72 22.20
N GLN A 149 -26.08 20.48 21.23
CA GLN A 149 -27.07 20.02 20.25
C GLN A 149 -26.44 19.33 19.03
N LEU A 150 -25.11 19.36 18.91
CA LEU A 150 -24.41 18.83 17.74
C LEU A 150 -24.55 17.29 17.68
N THR A 151 -24.98 16.79 16.53
CA THR A 151 -25.11 15.35 16.26
C THR A 151 -24.02 14.81 15.35
N SER A 152 -23.28 15.67 14.65
CA SER A 152 -22.20 15.27 13.75
C SER A 152 -21.10 16.32 13.75
N LEU A 153 -19.84 15.88 13.82
CA LEU A 153 -18.66 16.73 13.75
C LEU A 153 -17.64 16.08 12.81
N ASP A 154 -17.42 16.69 11.65
CA ASP A 154 -16.51 16.17 10.62
C ASP A 154 -15.47 17.22 10.22
N PHE A 155 -14.22 16.95 10.56
CA PHE A 155 -13.05 17.73 10.17
C PHE A 155 -12.21 17.05 9.07
N GLY A 156 -12.60 15.86 8.60
CA GLY A 156 -11.80 14.96 7.77
C GLY A 156 -11.80 15.22 6.27
N GLY A 157 -12.43 16.31 5.83
CA GLY A 157 -12.14 16.89 4.52
C GLY A 157 -12.87 16.30 3.32
N SER A 158 -14.06 15.69 3.48
CA SER A 158 -14.86 15.20 2.34
C SER A 158 -16.36 15.55 2.39
N CYS A 159 -16.84 16.36 3.34
CA CYS A 159 -18.27 16.69 3.37
C CYS A 159 -18.61 17.85 2.41
N ILE A 160 -19.41 17.54 1.39
CA ILE A 160 -20.39 18.48 0.85
C ILE A 160 -21.47 18.61 1.93
N LEU A 161 -21.32 19.57 2.83
CA LEU A 161 -22.34 19.85 3.85
C LEU A 161 -23.59 20.35 3.13
N ARG A 162 -24.72 19.64 3.27
CA ARG A 162 -26.02 20.10 2.76
C ARG A 162 -26.45 21.33 3.56
N GLY A 163 -26.27 22.50 2.95
CA GLY A 163 -26.72 23.79 3.47
C GLY A 163 -25.54 24.72 3.75
N ALA A 164 -25.47 25.80 2.95
CA ALA A 164 -24.41 26.83 2.89
C ALA A 164 -23.12 26.42 2.14
N ASN A 165 -22.56 27.37 1.39
CA ASN A 165 -21.63 27.16 0.27
C ASN A 165 -20.16 26.91 0.70
N VAL A 166 -19.95 26.11 1.73
CA VAL A 166 -18.64 25.93 2.39
C VAL A 166 -18.08 24.53 2.14
N LYS A 167 -16.93 24.45 1.48
CA LYS A 167 -16.12 23.23 1.37
C LYS A 167 -15.01 23.28 2.43
N LEU A 168 -15.08 22.41 3.43
CA LEU A 168 -13.99 22.15 4.37
C LEU A 168 -13.12 21.03 3.79
N MET A 169 -11.97 21.39 3.21
CA MET A 169 -10.99 20.42 2.69
C MET A 169 -9.69 20.53 3.49
N CYS A 170 -8.95 19.43 3.63
CA CYS A 170 -7.56 19.42 4.13
C CYS A 170 -7.32 20.33 5.36
N ASN A 171 -8.07 20.15 6.44
CA ASN A 171 -7.85 20.93 7.67
C ASN A 171 -6.48 20.56 8.26
N THR A 172 -5.79 21.53 8.86
CA THR A 172 -4.50 21.33 9.56
C THR A 172 -4.63 21.72 11.02
N MET A 173 -5.58 21.08 11.69
CA MET A 173 -5.79 21.19 13.12
C MET A 173 -4.54 20.69 13.86
N THR A 174 -4.25 21.27 15.02
CA THR A 174 -3.05 20.99 15.82
C THR A 174 -3.42 20.82 17.29
N GLY A 175 -2.46 20.44 18.15
CA GLY A 175 -2.69 20.31 19.60
C GLY A 175 -3.38 18.99 19.99
N PRO A 176 -3.57 18.71 21.30
CA PRO A 176 -4.23 17.48 21.75
C PRO A 176 -5.75 17.52 21.51
N ILE A 177 -6.39 16.34 21.52
CA ILE A 177 -7.86 16.26 21.52
C ILE A 177 -8.37 16.80 22.86
N PRO A 178 -9.21 17.86 22.89
CA PRO A 178 -9.71 18.42 24.13
C PRO A 178 -10.62 17.42 24.86
N PRO A 179 -10.42 17.17 26.17
CA PRO A 179 -11.34 16.33 26.96
C PRO A 179 -12.79 16.82 26.95
N GLU A 180 -12.99 18.10 26.70
CA GLU A 180 -14.30 18.75 26.56
C GLU A 180 -15.18 18.14 25.47
N PHE A 181 -14.60 17.43 24.48
CA PHE A 181 -15.37 16.67 23.48
C PHE A 181 -16.29 15.63 24.12
N GLY A 182 -15.90 15.06 25.27
CA GLY A 182 -16.75 14.12 26.02
C GLY A 182 -18.06 14.73 26.54
N ASN A 183 -18.24 16.05 26.48
CA ASN A 183 -19.49 16.73 26.86
C ASN A 183 -20.53 16.75 25.73
N LEU A 184 -20.15 16.39 24.51
CA LEU A 184 -21.01 16.39 23.33
C LEU A 184 -21.85 15.11 23.22
N ILE A 185 -22.61 14.81 24.26
CA ILE A 185 -23.33 13.54 24.43
C ILE A 185 -24.35 13.20 23.33
N ASN A 186 -24.75 14.18 22.51
CA ASN A 186 -25.69 13.99 21.39
C ASN A 186 -24.99 13.64 20.07
N LEU A 187 -23.65 13.60 20.04
CA LEU A 187 -22.89 13.21 18.86
C LEU A 187 -23.18 11.77 18.46
N LYS A 188 -23.47 11.61 17.17
CA LYS A 188 -23.58 10.34 16.44
C LYS A 188 -22.39 10.10 15.53
N ASN A 189 -21.79 11.16 14.98
CA ASN A 189 -20.63 11.04 14.10
C ASN A 189 -19.52 11.99 14.56
N LEU A 190 -18.33 11.45 14.78
CA LEU A 190 -17.11 12.21 15.07
C LEU A 190 -16.01 11.75 14.10
N ASN A 191 -15.68 12.60 13.14
CA ASN A 191 -14.62 12.38 12.16
C ASN A 191 -13.52 13.44 12.31
N LEU A 192 -12.34 12.99 12.71
CA LEU A 192 -11.10 13.76 12.89
C LEU A 192 -9.98 13.26 11.94
N ARG A 193 -10.34 12.54 10.87
CA ARG A 193 -9.41 11.95 9.89
C ARG A 193 -8.57 13.00 9.18
N HIS A 194 -7.32 12.69 8.77
CA HIS A 194 -6.50 13.50 7.85
C HIS A 194 -6.23 14.96 8.25
N GLY A 195 -6.75 15.42 9.37
CA GLY A 195 -6.94 16.83 9.64
C GLY A 195 -6.00 17.39 10.68
N THR A 196 -5.10 16.59 11.24
CA THR A 196 -4.70 16.82 12.63
C THR A 196 -3.25 16.41 12.84
N LEU A 197 -2.33 17.38 12.85
CA LEU A 197 -1.06 17.24 13.57
C LEU A 197 -1.37 17.25 15.07
N LEU A 198 -2.16 16.27 15.55
CA LEU A 198 -2.33 16.01 16.98
C LEU A 198 -0.96 15.56 17.45
N LEU A 199 -0.17 16.51 17.94
CA LEU A 199 1.15 16.29 18.49
C LEU A 199 1.05 15.24 19.61
N ARG A 200 1.26 13.96 19.28
CA ARG A 200 1.34 12.84 20.24
C ARG A 200 0.20 12.87 21.28
N SER A 201 -1.04 13.05 20.84
CA SER A 201 -2.21 12.98 21.73
C SER A 201 -2.59 11.52 21.99
N THR A 202 -3.13 11.25 23.16
CA THR A 202 -3.84 9.99 23.43
C THR A 202 -5.33 10.16 23.10
N ILE A 203 -6.05 9.04 23.01
CA ILE A 203 -7.53 9.03 22.97
C ILE A 203 -8.02 9.38 24.39
N PRO A 204 -8.82 10.45 24.58
CA PRO A 204 -9.28 10.83 25.92
C PRO A 204 -10.27 9.81 26.52
N GLU A 205 -10.12 9.48 27.81
CA GLU A 205 -11.04 8.59 28.55
C GLU A 205 -12.49 9.09 28.58
N CYS A 206 -12.70 10.40 28.48
CA CYS A 206 -14.03 11.00 28.43
C CYS A 206 -14.79 10.68 27.13
N PHE A 207 -14.15 10.11 26.11
CA PHE A 207 -14.84 9.68 24.90
C PHE A 207 -15.87 8.58 25.20
N GLY A 208 -15.68 7.80 26.27
CA GLY A 208 -16.70 6.86 26.73
C GLY A 208 -18.02 7.50 27.21
N ASN A 209 -18.10 8.84 27.31
CA ASN A 209 -19.35 9.56 27.59
C ASN A 209 -20.22 9.77 26.34
N LEU A 210 -19.66 9.59 25.13
CA LEU A 210 -20.34 9.80 23.87
C LEU A 210 -21.25 8.61 23.51
N VAL A 211 -22.13 8.20 24.42
CA VAL A 211 -22.89 6.94 24.33
C VAL A 211 -23.82 6.83 23.11
N ASN A 212 -24.13 7.93 22.45
CA ASN A 212 -24.92 7.98 21.21
C ASN A 212 -24.09 7.87 19.93
N LEU A 213 -22.76 7.76 20.05
CA LEU A 213 -21.85 7.75 18.91
C LEU A 213 -22.03 6.47 18.09
N GLU A 214 -22.22 6.64 16.79
CA GLU A 214 -22.38 5.61 15.77
C GLU A 214 -21.13 5.50 14.90
N VAL A 215 -20.44 6.61 14.63
CA VAL A 215 -19.19 6.64 13.83
C VAL A 215 -18.11 7.41 14.58
N LEU A 216 -16.95 6.77 14.77
CA LEU A 216 -15.73 7.39 15.28
C LEU A 216 -14.58 7.13 14.30
N ASP A 217 -14.15 8.17 13.59
CA ASP A 217 -13.00 8.12 12.69
C ASP A 217 -11.93 9.10 13.17
N ILE A 218 -10.80 8.57 13.62
CA ILE A 218 -9.60 9.35 13.96
C ILE A 218 -8.38 8.72 13.27
N SER A 219 -8.59 8.24 12.04
CA SER A 219 -7.52 7.65 11.22
C SER A 219 -6.52 8.71 10.74
N CYS A 220 -5.27 8.30 10.51
CA CYS A 220 -4.19 9.17 10.02
C CYS A 220 -3.95 10.42 10.92
N ALA A 221 -4.04 10.27 12.25
CA ALA A 221 -4.05 11.41 13.18
C ALA A 221 -2.85 11.45 14.16
N MET A 222 -1.85 10.58 13.95
CA MET A 222 -0.65 10.46 14.81
C MET A 222 -0.96 10.23 16.30
N LEU A 223 -2.08 9.58 16.62
CA LEU A 223 -2.44 9.23 17.99
C LEU A 223 -1.40 8.30 18.61
N THR A 224 -1.15 8.45 19.91
CA THR A 224 -0.21 7.64 20.68
C THR A 224 -0.87 7.05 21.93
N GLY A 225 -0.16 6.19 22.65
CA GLY A 225 -0.66 5.58 23.88
C GLY A 225 -1.65 4.43 23.62
N SER A 226 -2.25 3.92 24.69
CA SER A 226 -3.18 2.80 24.62
C SER A 226 -4.61 3.21 24.30
N MET A 227 -5.38 2.29 23.74
CA MET A 227 -6.82 2.46 23.61
C MET A 227 -7.49 2.40 24.99
N PRO A 228 -8.28 3.43 25.37
CA PRO A 228 -8.89 3.50 26.68
C PRO A 228 -10.06 2.52 26.80
N ALA A 229 -10.17 1.86 27.96
CA ALA A 229 -11.23 0.88 28.21
C ALA A 229 -12.64 1.50 28.18
N SER A 230 -12.74 2.82 28.41
CA SER A 230 -13.99 3.58 28.32
C SER A 230 -14.64 3.55 26.94
N LEU A 231 -13.91 3.25 25.85
CA LEU A 231 -14.50 3.02 24.53
C LEU A 231 -15.53 1.87 24.54
N GLY A 232 -15.42 0.93 25.48
CA GLY A 232 -16.38 -0.15 25.64
C GLY A 232 -17.79 0.32 26.04
N LYS A 233 -17.95 1.57 26.46
CA LYS A 233 -19.26 2.18 26.76
C LYS A 233 -20.02 2.62 25.51
N LEU A 234 -19.35 2.67 24.34
CA LEU A 234 -19.92 3.12 23.07
C LEU A 234 -20.71 2.00 22.38
N ILE A 235 -21.77 1.52 23.04
CA ILE A 235 -22.57 0.38 22.58
C ILE A 235 -23.35 0.63 21.28
N ASN A 236 -23.50 1.90 20.89
CA ASN A 236 -24.15 2.29 19.64
C ASN A 236 -23.20 2.39 18.45
N LEU A 237 -21.91 2.18 18.67
CA LEU A 237 -20.89 2.38 17.64
C LEU A 237 -21.03 1.32 16.54
N VAL A 238 -21.10 1.81 15.30
CA VAL A 238 -21.20 1.04 14.06
C VAL A 238 -19.85 0.99 13.36
N GLU A 239 -19.11 2.10 13.37
CA GLU A 239 -17.78 2.19 12.77
C GLU A 239 -16.76 2.79 13.74
N LEU A 240 -15.66 2.06 13.95
CA LEU A 240 -14.47 2.53 14.64
C LEU A 240 -13.27 2.46 13.70
N ARG A 241 -12.71 3.62 13.36
CA ARG A 241 -11.55 3.77 12.46
C ARG A 241 -10.44 4.51 13.16
N LEU A 242 -9.36 3.80 13.50
CA LEU A 242 -8.16 4.35 14.14
C LEU A 242 -6.89 3.91 13.40
N GLU A 243 -7.00 3.54 12.13
CA GLU A 243 -5.88 3.11 11.29
C GLU A 243 -4.86 4.23 11.04
N HIS A 244 -3.62 3.84 10.72
CA HIS A 244 -2.51 4.76 10.44
C HIS A 244 -2.24 5.75 11.59
N ASN A 245 -2.11 5.22 12.81
CA ASN A 245 -1.73 5.98 14.00
C ASN A 245 -0.46 5.38 14.63
N SER A 246 -0.15 5.76 15.87
CA SER A 246 0.95 5.22 16.67
C SER A 246 0.43 4.66 18.00
N LEU A 247 -0.79 4.11 17.99
CA LEU A 247 -1.40 3.49 19.17
C LEU A 247 -0.58 2.27 19.59
N SER A 248 -0.42 2.08 20.90
CA SER A 248 0.44 1.05 21.49
C SER A 248 -0.30 0.30 22.61
N GLY A 249 0.33 -0.75 23.16
CA GLY A 249 -0.28 -1.54 24.23
C GLY A 249 -1.32 -2.52 23.72
N LYS A 250 -2.03 -3.18 24.64
CA LYS A 250 -2.90 -4.31 24.31
C LYS A 250 -4.23 -3.88 23.72
N LEU A 251 -4.76 -4.70 22.81
CA LEU A 251 -6.14 -4.60 22.36
C LEU A 251 -7.06 -4.90 23.58
N PRO A 252 -7.87 -3.94 24.06
CA PRO A 252 -8.68 -4.12 25.26
C PRO A 252 -9.81 -5.12 25.02
N ASP A 253 -10.16 -5.87 26.06
CA ASP A 253 -11.22 -6.90 26.02
C ASP A 253 -12.62 -6.29 26.16
N ILE A 254 -12.92 -5.28 25.33
CA ILE A 254 -14.12 -4.44 25.41
C ILE A 254 -15.07 -4.61 24.22
N PHE A 255 -14.56 -5.10 23.08
CA PHE A 255 -15.31 -5.20 21.83
C PHE A 255 -16.47 -6.20 21.93
N GLY A 256 -16.43 -7.11 22.91
CA GLY A 256 -17.53 -8.02 23.19
C GLY A 256 -18.85 -7.35 23.55
N GLY A 257 -18.84 -6.10 24.04
CA GLY A 257 -20.08 -5.37 24.35
C GLY A 257 -20.66 -4.55 23.18
N MET A 258 -19.94 -4.46 22.05
CA MET A 258 -20.25 -3.53 20.95
C MET A 258 -21.05 -4.23 19.85
N THR A 259 -22.30 -4.58 20.14
CA THR A 259 -23.11 -5.47 19.27
C THR A 259 -23.45 -4.89 17.90
N LYS A 260 -23.48 -3.56 17.75
CA LYS A 260 -23.77 -2.87 16.49
C LYS A 260 -22.52 -2.61 15.63
N LEU A 261 -21.33 -2.97 16.11
CA LEU A 261 -20.09 -2.66 15.42
C LEU A 261 -19.98 -3.49 14.14
N ARG A 262 -19.92 -2.81 12.99
CA ARG A 262 -19.80 -3.40 11.65
C ARG A 262 -18.39 -3.27 11.08
N MET A 263 -17.67 -2.20 11.47
CA MET A 263 -16.31 -1.91 11.03
C MET A 263 -15.41 -1.65 12.24
N LEU A 264 -14.35 -2.43 12.37
CA LEU A 264 -13.24 -2.17 13.29
C LEU A 264 -11.93 -2.13 12.49
N SER A 265 -11.39 -0.93 12.28
CA SER A 265 -10.12 -0.72 11.59
C SER A 265 -9.07 -0.13 12.52
N LEU A 266 -7.99 -0.88 12.72
CA LEU A 266 -6.88 -0.59 13.60
C LEU A 266 -5.53 -0.81 12.89
N ASP A 267 -5.54 -0.86 11.55
CA ASP A 267 -4.36 -1.13 10.73
C ASP A 267 -3.24 -0.10 10.95
N HIS A 268 -1.98 -0.52 10.73
CA HIS A 268 -0.80 0.36 10.80
C HIS A 268 -0.72 1.11 12.15
N ASN A 269 -0.56 0.33 13.23
CA ASN A 269 -0.34 0.83 14.59
C ASN A 269 0.76 -0.01 15.27
N TYR A 270 0.98 0.20 16.57
CA TYR A 270 1.93 -0.56 17.39
C TYR A 270 1.23 -1.40 18.47
N LEU A 271 -0.01 -1.86 18.21
CA LEU A 271 -0.77 -2.67 19.16
C LEU A 271 -0.09 -4.02 19.38
N GLU A 272 -0.02 -4.47 20.64
CA GLU A 272 0.69 -5.68 21.06
C GLU A 272 -0.21 -6.64 21.84
N GLY A 273 0.35 -7.79 22.21
CA GLY A 273 -0.37 -8.82 22.96
C GLY A 273 -1.32 -9.65 22.10
N LEU A 274 -2.19 -10.41 22.77
CA LEU A 274 -3.07 -11.38 22.13
C LEU A 274 -4.28 -10.71 21.45
N VAL A 275 -4.78 -11.32 20.38
CA VAL A 275 -6.13 -11.04 19.88
C VAL A 275 -7.16 -11.45 20.95
N PRO A 276 -7.97 -10.53 21.50
CA PRO A 276 -8.89 -10.84 22.58
C PRO A 276 -9.97 -11.84 22.17
N LYS A 277 -10.20 -12.84 23.03
CA LYS A 277 -11.24 -13.85 22.80
C LYS A 277 -12.65 -13.26 22.75
N SER A 278 -12.91 -12.15 23.44
CA SER A 278 -14.23 -11.50 23.41
C SER A 278 -14.66 -11.05 22.02
N LEU A 279 -13.69 -10.81 21.12
CA LEU A 279 -13.95 -10.36 19.76
C LEU A 279 -14.77 -11.42 18.99
N GLY A 280 -14.56 -12.71 19.27
CA GLY A 280 -15.26 -13.81 18.61
C GLY A 280 -16.42 -14.44 19.41
N ARG A 281 -16.66 -14.01 20.66
CA ARG A 281 -17.58 -14.70 21.57
C ARG A 281 -19.08 -14.55 21.25
N TRP A 282 -19.46 -13.71 20.29
CA TRP A 282 -20.86 -13.32 20.11
C TRP A 282 -21.37 -13.70 18.72
N MET A 283 -22.22 -14.73 18.67
CA MET A 283 -22.92 -15.17 17.44
C MET A 283 -23.90 -14.11 16.87
N GLN A 284 -24.09 -12.98 17.57
CA GLN A 284 -24.94 -11.86 17.17
C GLN A 284 -24.12 -10.63 16.75
N SER A 285 -22.80 -10.76 16.58
CA SER A 285 -21.98 -9.66 16.09
C SER A 285 -22.39 -9.27 14.67
N GLU A 286 -22.62 -7.98 14.45
CA GLU A 286 -22.81 -7.41 13.11
C GLU A 286 -21.47 -7.11 12.42
N LEU A 287 -20.33 -7.53 12.98
CA LEU A 287 -19.01 -7.19 12.45
C LEU A 287 -18.79 -7.77 11.06
N GLU A 288 -18.65 -6.88 10.08
CA GLU A 288 -18.42 -7.22 8.68
C GLU A 288 -16.94 -7.09 8.30
N CYS A 289 -16.20 -6.20 8.97
CA CYS A 289 -14.82 -5.90 8.64
C CYS A 289 -13.97 -5.74 9.91
N LEU A 290 -12.95 -6.60 10.04
CA LEU A 290 -11.93 -6.54 11.08
C LEU A 290 -10.56 -6.37 10.43
N GLN A 291 -9.94 -5.21 10.66
CA GLN A 291 -8.62 -4.89 10.12
C GLN A 291 -7.66 -4.56 11.27
N LEU A 292 -6.62 -5.39 11.39
CA LEU A 292 -5.55 -5.34 12.39
C LEU A 292 -4.17 -5.52 11.72
N TYR A 293 -4.10 -5.27 10.41
CA TYR A 293 -2.91 -5.42 9.59
C TYR A 293 -1.78 -4.49 10.06
N GLU A 294 -0.55 -4.96 10.03
CA GLU A 294 0.64 -4.17 10.39
C GLU A 294 0.58 -3.60 11.83
N ASN A 295 0.63 -4.53 12.78
CA ASN A 295 0.72 -4.29 14.22
C ASN A 295 1.79 -5.22 14.83
N LYS A 296 1.82 -5.35 16.16
CA LYS A 296 2.71 -6.24 16.93
C LYS A 296 1.92 -7.31 17.69
N LEU A 297 0.74 -7.72 17.19
CA LEU A 297 -0.09 -8.73 17.84
C LEU A 297 0.63 -10.07 17.82
N GLU A 298 0.55 -10.80 18.92
CA GLU A 298 1.27 -12.05 19.14
C GLU A 298 0.36 -13.18 19.61
N GLY A 299 0.92 -14.39 19.70
CA GLY A 299 0.21 -15.58 20.15
C GLY A 299 -0.74 -16.17 19.10
N PRO A 300 -1.52 -17.20 19.48
CA PRO A 300 -2.40 -17.89 18.55
C PRO A 300 -3.64 -17.09 18.20
N LEU A 301 -4.15 -17.30 16.98
CA LEU A 301 -5.48 -16.82 16.58
C LEU A 301 -6.53 -17.55 17.43
N PRO A 302 -7.33 -16.85 18.25
CA PRO A 302 -8.32 -17.49 19.12
C PRO A 302 -9.39 -18.21 18.29
N ALA A 303 -9.73 -19.44 18.69
CA ALA A 303 -10.76 -20.24 18.02
C ALA A 303 -12.13 -19.55 18.03
N GLU A 304 -12.40 -18.71 19.03
CA GLU A 304 -13.60 -17.90 19.13
C GLU A 304 -13.82 -17.01 17.90
N ILE A 305 -12.78 -16.64 17.14
CA ILE A 305 -12.92 -15.81 15.92
C ILE A 305 -13.95 -16.39 14.94
N GLY A 306 -14.07 -17.72 14.89
CA GLY A 306 -15.04 -18.44 14.06
C GLY A 306 -16.51 -18.13 14.36
N GLY A 307 -16.81 -17.49 15.49
CA GLY A 307 -18.16 -17.04 15.83
C GLY A 307 -18.64 -15.80 15.07
N LEU A 308 -17.75 -15.11 14.33
CA LEU A 308 -18.07 -13.92 13.55
C LEU A 308 -18.68 -14.25 12.18
N THR A 309 -19.88 -14.83 12.18
CA THR A 309 -20.53 -15.38 10.98
C THR A 309 -20.84 -14.33 9.89
N ASN A 310 -20.95 -13.05 10.25
CA ASN A 310 -21.19 -11.93 9.32
C ASN A 310 -19.90 -11.31 8.75
N LEU A 311 -18.73 -11.76 9.20
CA LEU A 311 -17.46 -11.17 8.81
C LEU A 311 -17.16 -11.44 7.34
N LYS A 312 -16.91 -10.37 6.58
CA LYS A 312 -16.56 -10.39 5.17
C LYS A 312 -15.07 -10.20 4.95
N ILE A 313 -14.42 -9.41 5.80
CA ILE A 313 -12.99 -9.10 5.71
C ILE A 313 -12.34 -9.36 7.05
N LEU A 314 -11.35 -10.25 7.06
CA LEU A 314 -10.45 -10.48 8.19
C LEU A 314 -9.01 -10.21 7.75
N SER A 315 -8.41 -9.13 8.26
CA SER A 315 -7.04 -8.74 7.95
C SER A 315 -6.18 -8.69 9.20
N LEU A 316 -5.25 -9.63 9.33
CA LEU A 316 -4.32 -9.79 10.44
C LEU A 316 -2.86 -9.89 9.96
N GLY A 317 -2.60 -9.63 8.67
CA GLY A 317 -1.26 -9.76 8.09
C GLY A 317 -0.25 -8.78 8.69
N ARG A 318 1.05 -9.08 8.54
CA ARG A 318 2.16 -8.30 9.14
C ARG A 318 2.00 -8.12 10.67
N ASN A 319 1.88 -9.24 11.38
CA ASN A 319 1.90 -9.29 12.85
C ASN A 319 2.91 -10.36 13.30
N GLN A 320 2.88 -10.72 14.59
CA GLN A 320 3.70 -11.76 15.21
C GLN A 320 2.83 -12.95 15.65
N LEU A 321 1.67 -13.15 15.03
CA LEU A 321 0.75 -14.25 15.36
C LEU A 321 1.42 -15.59 15.05
N CYS A 322 1.16 -16.60 15.89
CA CYS A 322 1.83 -17.90 15.79
C CYS A 322 0.86 -19.07 16.02
N GLY A 323 1.37 -20.29 16.00
CA GLY A 323 0.55 -21.49 16.16
C GLY A 323 -0.24 -21.84 14.91
N PHE A 324 -1.32 -22.63 15.07
CA PHE A 324 -2.12 -23.16 13.97
C PHE A 324 -3.25 -22.19 13.58
N ILE A 325 -3.65 -22.22 12.31
CA ILE A 325 -4.94 -21.66 11.90
C ILE A 325 -6.04 -22.57 12.46
N PRO A 326 -6.94 -22.08 13.33
CA PRO A 326 -7.93 -22.94 13.99
C PRO A 326 -9.00 -23.42 13.01
N ASP A 327 -9.46 -24.66 13.17
CA ASP A 327 -10.53 -25.25 12.33
C ASP A 327 -11.83 -24.44 12.37
N SER A 328 -12.06 -23.69 13.45
CA SER A 328 -13.21 -22.79 13.63
C SER A 328 -13.23 -21.63 12.64
N ILE A 329 -12.16 -21.36 11.90
CA ILE A 329 -12.15 -20.37 10.82
C ILE A 329 -13.26 -20.64 9.79
N SER A 330 -13.66 -21.90 9.63
CA SER A 330 -14.78 -22.38 8.81
C SER A 330 -16.15 -21.79 9.20
N GLY A 331 -16.29 -21.25 10.42
CA GLY A 331 -17.50 -20.58 10.89
C GLY A 331 -17.71 -19.18 10.28
N LEU A 332 -16.69 -18.60 9.66
CA LEU A 332 -16.76 -17.29 8.99
C LEU A 332 -17.47 -17.39 7.62
N VAL A 333 -18.69 -17.91 7.58
CA VAL A 333 -19.41 -18.29 6.35
C VAL A 333 -19.64 -17.15 5.34
N ALA A 334 -19.62 -15.90 5.79
CA ALA A 334 -19.74 -14.71 4.93
C ALA A 334 -18.39 -14.18 4.41
N LEU A 335 -17.26 -14.81 4.78
CA LEU A 335 -15.92 -14.30 4.52
C LEU A 335 -15.61 -14.26 3.04
N LYS A 336 -15.14 -13.09 2.59
CA LYS A 336 -14.68 -12.83 1.23
C LYS A 336 -13.17 -12.67 1.16
N GLN A 337 -12.55 -12.14 2.21
CA GLN A 337 -11.12 -11.91 2.26
C GLN A 337 -10.55 -12.39 3.60
N LEU A 338 -9.58 -13.30 3.51
CA LEU A 338 -8.77 -13.74 4.64
C LEU A 338 -7.30 -13.37 4.37
N ASN A 339 -6.75 -12.50 5.20
CA ASN A 339 -5.37 -12.06 5.10
C ASN A 339 -4.60 -12.35 6.39
N LEU A 340 -3.77 -13.39 6.38
CA LEU A 340 -2.91 -13.82 7.48
C LEU A 340 -1.41 -13.75 7.11
N ARG A 341 -1.08 -13.13 5.98
CA ARG A 341 0.30 -13.07 5.44
C ARG A 341 1.31 -12.48 6.43
N ARG A 342 2.59 -12.82 6.30
CA ARG A 342 3.68 -12.23 7.11
C ARG A 342 3.39 -12.33 8.60
N ASN A 343 3.19 -13.54 9.07
CA ASN A 343 3.05 -13.92 10.48
C ASN A 343 3.98 -15.13 10.75
N SER A 344 3.83 -15.76 11.91
CA SER A 344 4.55 -16.98 12.30
C SER A 344 3.60 -18.19 12.41
N PHE A 345 2.55 -18.26 11.58
CA PHE A 345 1.65 -19.43 11.59
C PHE A 345 2.38 -20.69 11.13
N VAL A 346 2.05 -21.83 11.72
CA VAL A 346 2.65 -23.14 11.46
C VAL A 346 1.60 -24.22 11.28
N GLY A 347 2.03 -25.39 10.79
CA GLY A 347 1.14 -26.52 10.55
C GLY A 347 0.34 -26.37 9.25
N ARG A 348 -0.65 -27.24 9.06
CA ARG A 348 -1.44 -27.29 7.82
C ARG A 348 -2.51 -26.21 7.75
N ILE A 349 -2.91 -25.87 6.52
CA ILE A 349 -4.19 -25.21 6.29
C ILE A 349 -5.28 -26.20 6.73
N PRO A 350 -6.22 -25.81 7.60
CA PRO A 350 -7.29 -26.71 8.03
C PRO A 350 -8.20 -27.03 6.86
N ASP A 351 -8.53 -28.31 6.66
CA ASP A 351 -9.40 -28.76 5.56
C ASP A 351 -10.77 -28.08 5.59
N SER A 352 -11.22 -27.68 6.79
CA SER A 352 -12.46 -26.94 7.01
C SER A 352 -12.50 -25.57 6.32
N ILE A 353 -11.35 -25.00 5.91
CA ILE A 353 -11.31 -23.73 5.16
C ILE A 353 -12.12 -23.81 3.86
N THR A 354 -12.27 -25.01 3.29
CA THR A 354 -13.01 -25.28 2.05
C THR A 354 -14.53 -25.03 2.20
N SER A 355 -15.05 -24.86 3.42
CA SER A 355 -16.43 -24.44 3.67
C SER A 355 -16.68 -22.96 3.35
N LEU A 356 -15.64 -22.15 3.22
CA LEU A 356 -15.72 -20.71 2.97
C LEU A 356 -15.98 -20.41 1.49
N VAL A 357 -17.10 -20.91 0.95
CA VAL A 357 -17.43 -20.86 -0.49
C VAL A 357 -17.56 -19.44 -1.08
N ASN A 358 -17.68 -18.42 -0.22
CA ASN A 358 -17.74 -17.01 -0.59
C ASN A 358 -16.34 -16.34 -0.65
N LEU A 359 -15.28 -17.08 -0.30
CA LEU A 359 -13.92 -16.55 -0.24
C LEU A 359 -13.44 -16.20 -1.65
N THR A 360 -13.01 -14.96 -1.82
CA THR A 360 -12.49 -14.40 -3.07
C THR A 360 -10.98 -14.21 -3.00
N HIS A 361 -10.44 -13.90 -1.81
CA HIS A 361 -9.03 -13.60 -1.61
C HIS A 361 -8.50 -14.35 -0.38
N LEU A 362 -7.48 -15.18 -0.60
CA LEU A 362 -6.79 -15.91 0.45
C LEU A 362 -5.30 -15.60 0.41
N PHE A 363 -4.83 -14.82 1.38
CA PHE A 363 -3.43 -14.41 1.53
C PHE A 363 -2.80 -15.08 2.75
N LEU A 364 -1.94 -16.08 2.53
CA LEU A 364 -1.22 -16.81 3.57
C LEU A 364 0.32 -16.75 3.39
N GLU A 365 0.80 -15.93 2.48
CA GLU A 365 2.21 -15.87 2.12
C GLU A 365 3.13 -15.42 3.28
N TYR A 366 4.41 -15.81 3.24
CA TYR A 366 5.39 -15.50 4.29
C TYR A 366 4.95 -15.98 5.68
N ASN A 367 4.75 -17.29 5.84
CA ASN A 367 4.49 -17.94 7.12
C ASN A 367 5.38 -19.20 7.25
N GLY A 368 5.13 -20.02 8.27
CA GLY A 368 5.74 -21.35 8.44
C GLY A 368 4.75 -22.50 8.22
N LEU A 369 3.70 -22.28 7.41
CA LEU A 369 2.68 -23.29 7.13
C LEU A 369 3.29 -24.48 6.37
N SER A 370 2.81 -25.68 6.63
CA SER A 370 3.40 -26.94 6.18
C SER A 370 2.35 -28.01 5.88
N GLY A 371 2.74 -29.11 5.23
CA GLY A 371 1.81 -30.18 4.83
C GLY A 371 1.18 -29.92 3.46
N GLY A 372 0.25 -30.78 3.05
CA GLY A 372 -0.43 -30.70 1.76
C GLY A 372 -1.43 -29.54 1.67
N LEU A 373 -1.70 -29.12 0.43
CA LEU A 373 -2.85 -28.28 0.12
C LEU A 373 -4.14 -29.09 0.36
N PRO A 374 -5.24 -28.47 0.84
CA PRO A 374 -6.52 -29.18 1.03
C PRO A 374 -6.98 -29.85 -0.28
N THR A 375 -7.31 -31.13 -0.24
CA THR A 375 -7.70 -31.89 -1.44
C THR A 375 -8.97 -31.35 -2.09
N GLU A 376 -9.85 -30.73 -1.29
CA GLU A 376 -11.11 -30.13 -1.72
C GLU A 376 -11.01 -28.60 -1.93
N ILE A 377 -9.80 -28.06 -2.18
CA ILE A 377 -9.62 -26.62 -2.40
C ILE A 377 -10.52 -26.08 -3.53
N GLY A 378 -10.83 -26.92 -4.53
CA GLY A 378 -11.77 -26.62 -5.61
C GLY A 378 -13.18 -26.21 -5.19
N LEU A 379 -13.60 -26.48 -3.95
CA LEU A 379 -14.90 -26.03 -3.40
C LEU A 379 -14.96 -24.50 -3.21
N LEU A 380 -13.81 -23.82 -3.17
CA LEU A 380 -13.72 -22.36 -3.10
C LEU A 380 -14.00 -21.71 -4.46
N GLY A 381 -15.10 -22.04 -5.13
CA GLY A 381 -15.40 -21.62 -6.51
C GLY A 381 -15.52 -20.10 -6.73
N SER A 382 -15.55 -19.30 -5.65
CA SER A 382 -15.51 -17.83 -5.71
C SER A 382 -14.10 -17.24 -5.70
N LEU A 383 -13.05 -18.05 -5.55
CA LEU A 383 -11.68 -17.59 -5.33
C LEU A 383 -11.13 -16.92 -6.60
N GLU A 384 -10.59 -15.72 -6.42
CA GLU A 384 -9.95 -14.89 -7.44
C GLU A 384 -8.44 -14.79 -7.21
N VAL A 385 -8.00 -14.76 -5.95
CA VAL A 385 -6.59 -14.66 -5.57
C VAL A 385 -6.24 -15.69 -4.50
N LEU A 386 -5.24 -16.52 -4.81
CA LEU A 386 -4.65 -17.49 -3.88
C LEU A 386 -3.12 -17.30 -3.84
N THR A 387 -2.61 -16.78 -2.71
CA THR A 387 -1.17 -16.58 -2.49
C THR A 387 -0.72 -17.36 -1.26
N LEU A 388 0.08 -18.41 -1.51
CA LEU A 388 0.61 -19.33 -0.51
C LEU A 388 2.14 -19.35 -0.50
N ASN A 389 2.79 -18.42 -1.22
CA ASN A 389 4.23 -18.40 -1.39
C ASN A 389 5.01 -18.18 -0.09
N ASP A 390 6.29 -18.53 -0.10
CA ASP A 390 7.19 -18.39 1.05
C ASP A 390 6.64 -19.12 2.30
N ASN A 391 6.37 -20.42 2.13
CA ASN A 391 5.92 -21.34 3.18
C ASN A 391 6.70 -22.68 3.08
N ARG A 392 6.19 -23.74 3.71
CA ARG A 392 6.76 -25.10 3.70
C ARG A 392 5.73 -26.13 3.23
N PHE A 393 4.81 -25.74 2.34
CA PHE A 393 3.82 -26.67 1.78
C PHE A 393 4.53 -27.78 1.00
N CYS A 394 4.07 -29.01 1.16
CA CYS A 394 4.67 -30.19 0.55
C CYS A 394 3.60 -31.14 -0.01
N GLY A 395 4.01 -32.18 -0.74
CA GLY A 395 3.07 -33.04 -1.47
C GLY A 395 2.62 -32.41 -2.78
N GLU A 396 1.63 -33.03 -3.41
CA GLU A 396 1.17 -32.68 -4.75
C GLU A 396 0.21 -31.49 -4.76
N ILE A 397 0.16 -30.78 -5.90
CA ILE A 397 -0.91 -29.83 -6.17
C ILE A 397 -2.19 -30.63 -6.48
N PRO A 398 -3.29 -30.46 -5.73
CA PRO A 398 -4.49 -31.27 -5.91
C PRO A 398 -5.21 -30.94 -7.23
N GLU A 399 -5.70 -31.97 -7.92
CA GLU A 399 -6.48 -31.83 -9.17
C GLU A 399 -7.73 -30.93 -9.02
N SER A 400 -8.30 -30.84 -7.81
CA SER A 400 -9.47 -29.98 -7.56
C SER A 400 -9.19 -28.49 -7.79
N ILE A 401 -7.92 -28.06 -7.82
CA ILE A 401 -7.53 -26.67 -8.07
C ILE A 401 -8.06 -26.15 -9.41
N GLY A 402 -8.20 -27.02 -10.41
CA GLY A 402 -8.78 -26.65 -11.72
C GLY A 402 -10.26 -26.27 -11.67
N SER A 403 -10.95 -26.52 -10.55
CA SER A 403 -12.35 -26.10 -10.34
C SER A 403 -12.48 -24.62 -9.98
N LEU A 404 -11.38 -23.93 -9.65
CA LEU A 404 -11.32 -22.52 -9.27
C LEU A 404 -11.45 -21.59 -10.50
N THR A 405 -12.51 -21.75 -11.28
CA THR A 405 -12.67 -21.09 -12.60
C THR A 405 -12.64 -19.55 -12.58
N ARG A 406 -12.77 -18.90 -11.41
CA ARG A 406 -12.64 -17.44 -11.23
C ARG A 406 -11.23 -16.98 -10.90
N LEU A 407 -10.29 -17.90 -10.68
CA LEU A 407 -8.95 -17.59 -10.22
C LEU A 407 -8.18 -16.76 -11.25
N GLN A 408 -7.62 -15.66 -10.79
CA GLN A 408 -6.84 -14.70 -11.57
C GLN A 408 -5.36 -14.74 -11.20
N ILE A 409 -5.05 -15.03 -9.93
CA ILE A 409 -3.69 -15.12 -9.41
C ILE A 409 -3.56 -16.41 -8.62
N LEU A 410 -2.60 -17.24 -9.03
CA LEU A 410 -2.16 -18.42 -8.30
C LEU A 410 -0.65 -18.32 -8.05
N ASP A 411 -0.27 -18.11 -6.80
CA ASP A 411 1.13 -18.09 -6.38
C ASP A 411 1.37 -19.15 -5.30
N LEU A 412 2.07 -20.22 -5.70
CA LEU A 412 2.53 -21.31 -4.84
C LEU A 412 4.06 -21.34 -4.75
N SER A 413 4.74 -20.28 -5.17
CA SER A 413 6.19 -20.23 -5.27
C SER A 413 6.89 -20.37 -3.91
N HIS A 414 8.17 -20.73 -3.89
CA HIS A 414 8.96 -20.83 -2.65
C HIS A 414 8.32 -21.76 -1.60
N ASN A 415 8.06 -23.01 -2.00
CA ASN A 415 7.52 -24.08 -1.18
C ASN A 415 8.31 -25.38 -1.42
N GLN A 416 7.78 -26.52 -0.97
CA GLN A 416 8.36 -27.86 -1.12
C GLN A 416 7.39 -28.79 -1.86
N LEU A 417 6.56 -28.25 -2.75
CA LEU A 417 5.58 -29.01 -3.52
C LEU A 417 6.28 -29.98 -4.47
N THR A 418 5.74 -31.18 -4.61
CA THR A 418 6.30 -32.29 -5.38
C THR A 418 5.31 -32.81 -6.42
N GLY A 419 5.76 -33.70 -7.30
CA GLY A 419 4.93 -34.32 -8.32
C GLY A 419 4.66 -33.39 -9.51
N ALA A 420 3.88 -33.90 -10.47
CA ALA A 420 3.58 -33.18 -11.69
C ALA A 420 2.60 -32.01 -11.48
N ILE A 421 2.68 -30.99 -12.34
CA ILE A 421 1.65 -29.95 -12.41
C ILE A 421 0.38 -30.61 -12.99
N PRO A 422 -0.73 -30.66 -12.22
CA PRO A 422 -1.94 -31.33 -12.68
C PRO A 422 -2.51 -30.62 -13.91
N PRO A 423 -2.94 -31.35 -14.97
CA PRO A 423 -3.46 -30.74 -16.20
C PRO A 423 -4.64 -29.78 -15.96
N SER A 424 -5.41 -30.01 -14.90
CA SER A 424 -6.54 -29.18 -14.50
C SER A 424 -6.16 -27.72 -14.16
N VAL A 425 -4.91 -27.44 -13.75
CA VAL A 425 -4.41 -26.05 -13.57
C VAL A 425 -4.50 -25.26 -14.88
N PHE A 426 -4.27 -25.91 -16.02
CA PHE A 426 -4.32 -25.24 -17.32
C PHE A 426 -5.74 -24.98 -17.82
N MET A 427 -6.77 -25.50 -17.13
CA MET A 427 -8.18 -25.19 -17.42
C MET A 427 -8.64 -23.85 -16.80
N LEU A 428 -7.80 -23.20 -15.98
CA LEU A 428 -8.09 -21.93 -15.31
C LEU A 428 -8.01 -20.74 -16.28
N SER A 429 -8.98 -20.64 -17.19
CA SER A 429 -9.00 -19.64 -18.27
C SER A 429 -9.01 -18.17 -17.84
N ASN A 430 -9.31 -17.87 -16.57
CA ASN A 430 -9.25 -16.52 -16.00
C ASN A 430 -7.88 -16.13 -15.42
N LEU A 431 -6.93 -17.08 -15.39
CA LEU A 431 -5.64 -16.89 -14.75
C LEU A 431 -4.78 -15.89 -15.53
N SER A 432 -4.31 -14.88 -14.81
CA SER A 432 -3.43 -13.82 -15.32
C SER A 432 -1.98 -14.00 -14.87
N THR A 433 -1.78 -14.63 -13.70
CA THR A 433 -0.47 -14.88 -13.09
C THR A 433 -0.43 -16.30 -12.53
N LEU A 434 0.56 -17.07 -12.96
CA LEU A 434 0.86 -18.41 -12.46
C LEU A 434 2.33 -18.48 -12.03
N GLU A 435 2.57 -18.55 -10.72
CA GLU A 435 3.89 -18.66 -10.12
C GLU A 435 4.00 -19.96 -9.31
N LEU A 436 4.81 -20.89 -9.79
CA LEU A 436 5.10 -22.19 -9.16
C LEU A 436 6.60 -22.39 -8.93
N ASN A 437 7.40 -21.35 -9.10
CA ASN A 437 8.86 -21.42 -9.03
C ASN A 437 9.38 -21.72 -7.63
N ASN A 438 10.62 -22.23 -7.53
CA ASN A 438 11.24 -22.62 -6.26
C ASN A 438 10.40 -23.67 -5.51
N ASN A 439 10.14 -24.80 -6.17
CA ASN A 439 9.50 -26.00 -5.63
C ASN A 439 10.28 -27.25 -6.09
N CYS A 440 9.73 -28.43 -5.85
CA CYS A 440 10.25 -29.72 -6.30
C CYS A 440 9.32 -30.37 -7.34
N LEU A 441 8.63 -29.57 -8.16
CA LEU A 441 7.69 -30.08 -9.17
C LEU A 441 8.44 -30.81 -10.28
N ASP A 442 7.89 -31.94 -10.72
CA ASP A 442 8.50 -32.82 -11.71
C ASP A 442 7.57 -33.12 -12.90
N GLY A 443 7.98 -34.06 -13.75
CA GLY A 443 7.20 -34.46 -14.92
C GLY A 443 7.20 -33.42 -16.05
N PRO A 444 6.49 -33.73 -17.16
CA PRO A 444 6.46 -32.87 -18.33
C PRO A 444 5.44 -31.74 -18.23
N LEU A 445 5.68 -30.66 -18.98
CA LEU A 445 4.66 -29.63 -19.23
C LEU A 445 3.53 -30.21 -20.08
N HIS A 446 2.29 -30.12 -19.58
CA HIS A 446 1.13 -30.65 -20.28
C HIS A 446 0.80 -29.82 -21.54
N GLN A 447 0.31 -30.49 -22.60
CA GLN A 447 -0.06 -29.83 -23.86
C GLN A 447 -1.19 -28.80 -23.72
N ASP A 448 -1.99 -28.87 -22.65
CA ASP A 448 -3.10 -27.94 -22.44
C ASP A 448 -2.66 -26.58 -21.89
N ILE A 449 -1.36 -26.36 -21.64
CA ILE A 449 -0.85 -25.08 -21.15
C ILE A 449 -1.30 -23.87 -21.99
N GLY A 450 -1.46 -24.05 -23.31
CA GLY A 450 -1.96 -23.02 -24.22
C GLY A 450 -3.40 -22.56 -23.96
N ALA A 451 -4.19 -23.28 -23.15
CA ALA A 451 -5.56 -22.92 -22.80
C ALA A 451 -5.66 -21.72 -21.84
N LEU A 452 -4.55 -21.29 -21.23
CA LEU A 452 -4.47 -20.12 -20.35
C LEU A 452 -4.45 -18.81 -21.14
N THR A 453 -5.55 -18.51 -21.83
CA THR A 453 -5.70 -17.41 -22.79
C THR A 453 -5.69 -16.00 -22.19
N ARG A 454 -5.58 -15.85 -20.86
CA ARG A 454 -5.45 -14.54 -20.17
C ARG A 454 -4.13 -14.38 -19.41
N LEU A 455 -3.23 -15.35 -19.53
CA LEU A 455 -2.00 -15.39 -18.77
C LEU A 455 -1.00 -14.34 -19.26
N ASN A 456 -0.56 -13.47 -18.35
CA ASN A 456 0.46 -12.47 -18.61
C ASN A 456 1.84 -12.94 -18.11
N MET A 457 1.86 -13.60 -16.95
CA MET A 457 3.09 -14.07 -16.31
C MET A 457 3.03 -15.57 -16.01
N LEU A 458 4.03 -16.30 -16.50
CA LEU A 458 4.27 -17.71 -16.18
C LEU A 458 5.69 -17.89 -15.63
N ASN A 459 5.79 -18.30 -14.37
CA ASN A 459 7.07 -18.61 -13.74
C ASN A 459 7.07 -20.02 -13.15
N LEU A 460 7.82 -20.91 -13.78
CA LEU A 460 8.01 -22.31 -13.37
C LEU A 460 9.48 -22.63 -13.03
N SER A 461 10.30 -21.59 -12.87
CA SER A 461 11.75 -21.74 -12.63
C SER A 461 12.10 -22.47 -11.34
N HIS A 462 13.32 -23.00 -11.25
CA HIS A 462 13.81 -23.69 -10.04
C HIS A 462 12.86 -24.83 -9.61
N ASN A 463 12.67 -25.80 -10.51
CA ASN A 463 11.92 -27.02 -10.30
C ASN A 463 12.70 -28.21 -10.92
N GLN A 464 12.05 -29.36 -11.05
CA GLN A 464 12.59 -30.59 -11.65
C GLN A 464 11.79 -31.00 -12.89
N LEU A 465 11.22 -30.02 -13.61
CA LEU A 465 10.38 -30.28 -14.79
C LEU A 465 11.22 -30.89 -15.92
N THR A 466 10.66 -31.89 -16.60
CA THR A 466 11.35 -32.70 -17.61
C THR A 466 10.66 -32.64 -18.98
N GLY A 467 11.27 -33.26 -19.98
CA GLY A 467 10.67 -33.40 -21.31
C GLY A 467 10.68 -32.09 -22.13
N SER A 468 10.06 -32.14 -23.30
CA SER A 468 10.02 -31.02 -24.23
C SER A 468 8.96 -29.99 -23.88
N VAL A 469 9.26 -28.71 -24.14
CA VAL A 469 8.26 -27.64 -24.06
C VAL A 469 7.24 -27.81 -25.20
N PRO A 470 5.93 -27.99 -24.92
CA PRO A 470 4.93 -28.21 -25.94
C PRO A 470 4.68 -26.96 -26.80
N GLU A 471 4.38 -27.13 -28.09
CA GLU A 471 4.11 -26.00 -29.01
C GLU A 471 2.88 -25.17 -28.59
N SER A 472 1.97 -25.72 -27.80
CA SER A 472 0.82 -24.97 -27.27
C SER A 472 1.22 -23.81 -26.36
N ILE A 473 2.42 -23.81 -25.79
CA ILE A 473 2.94 -22.66 -25.02
C ILE A 473 2.99 -21.38 -25.85
N LEU A 474 3.10 -21.52 -27.18
CA LEU A 474 3.14 -20.42 -28.14
C LEU A 474 1.81 -19.69 -28.29
N GLN A 475 0.72 -20.27 -27.78
CA GLN A 475 -0.63 -19.67 -27.77
C GLN A 475 -0.84 -18.72 -26.59
N LEU A 476 0.07 -18.75 -25.61
CA LEU A 476 -0.02 -17.92 -24.40
C LEU A 476 0.23 -16.44 -24.72
N PRO A 477 -0.61 -15.51 -24.23
CA PRO A 477 -0.39 -14.08 -24.38
C PRO A 477 0.54 -13.52 -23.28
N VAL A 478 1.66 -14.21 -23.02
CA VAL A 478 2.58 -13.88 -21.92
C VAL A 478 3.56 -12.76 -22.28
N ASN A 479 3.83 -11.88 -21.32
CA ASN A 479 4.93 -10.92 -21.38
C ASN A 479 6.20 -11.48 -20.72
N LYS A 480 6.05 -12.41 -19.78
CA LYS A 480 7.18 -13.07 -19.09
C LYS A 480 6.99 -14.58 -19.06
N LEU A 481 7.94 -15.28 -19.66
CA LEU A 481 8.04 -16.73 -19.67
C LEU A 481 9.36 -17.14 -19.03
N ILE A 482 9.28 -17.70 -17.83
CA ILE A 482 10.44 -18.02 -16.98
C ILE A 482 10.40 -19.51 -16.65
N LEU A 483 11.25 -20.31 -17.31
CA LEU A 483 11.35 -21.76 -17.16
C LEU A 483 12.76 -22.23 -16.73
N ASN A 484 13.63 -21.29 -16.37
CA ASN A 484 15.04 -21.57 -16.08
C ASN A 484 15.24 -22.44 -14.83
N HIS A 485 16.40 -23.09 -14.72
CA HIS A 485 16.70 -24.06 -13.65
C HIS A 485 15.67 -25.19 -13.56
N ASN A 486 15.58 -25.98 -14.63
CA ASN A 486 14.78 -27.20 -14.73
C ASN A 486 15.59 -28.29 -15.47
N GLN A 487 14.94 -29.40 -15.83
CA GLN A 487 15.50 -30.49 -16.63
C GLN A 487 14.76 -30.59 -17.99
N LEU A 488 14.25 -29.46 -18.50
CA LEU A 488 13.52 -29.42 -19.77
C LEU A 488 14.50 -29.70 -20.92
N SER A 489 14.07 -30.52 -21.87
CA SER A 489 14.94 -31.04 -22.93
C SER A 489 14.30 -30.94 -24.31
N GLY A 490 14.98 -31.47 -25.32
CA GLY A 490 14.54 -31.41 -26.71
C GLY A 490 14.78 -30.05 -27.37
N ALA A 491 14.20 -29.86 -28.56
CA ALA A 491 14.38 -28.64 -29.34
C ALA A 491 13.54 -27.48 -28.79
N LEU A 492 14.07 -26.27 -28.92
CA LEU A 492 13.33 -25.04 -28.61
C LEU A 492 12.12 -24.89 -29.56
N PRO A 493 10.92 -24.57 -29.05
CA PRO A 493 9.76 -24.30 -29.89
C PRO A 493 9.92 -22.99 -30.67
N LYS A 494 9.03 -22.81 -31.64
CA LYS A 494 8.95 -21.69 -32.57
C LYS A 494 8.44 -20.39 -31.91
N PHE A 495 9.30 -19.76 -31.10
CA PHE A 495 8.92 -18.62 -30.25
C PHE A 495 8.46 -17.36 -31.01
N GLY A 496 8.58 -17.29 -32.34
CA GLY A 496 8.07 -16.14 -33.11
C GLY A 496 6.57 -15.89 -33.00
N ALA A 497 5.81 -16.85 -32.49
CA ALA A 497 4.40 -16.66 -32.18
C ALA A 497 4.16 -15.76 -30.95
N LEU A 498 5.12 -15.65 -30.03
CA LEU A 498 5.01 -14.88 -28.78
C LEU A 498 5.23 -13.38 -29.03
N ARG A 499 4.22 -12.70 -29.56
CA ARG A 499 4.36 -11.29 -30.02
C ARG A 499 4.54 -10.26 -28.91
N CYS A 500 4.08 -10.57 -27.70
CA CYS A 500 4.09 -9.65 -26.56
C CYS A 500 5.21 -9.95 -25.55
N ILE A 501 6.04 -10.96 -25.80
CA ILE A 501 7.05 -11.40 -24.84
C ILE A 501 8.12 -10.33 -24.64
N GLU A 502 8.37 -9.96 -23.39
CA GLU A 502 9.41 -9.01 -22.97
C GLU A 502 10.59 -9.73 -22.31
N THR A 503 10.33 -10.83 -21.60
CA THR A 503 11.34 -11.62 -20.88
C THR A 503 11.17 -13.10 -21.16
N LEU A 504 12.22 -13.72 -21.72
CA LEU A 504 12.29 -15.15 -22.00
C LEU A 504 13.53 -15.74 -21.34
N HIS A 505 13.35 -16.49 -20.26
CA HIS A 505 14.41 -17.17 -19.52
C HIS A 505 14.22 -18.68 -19.61
N LEU A 506 15.12 -19.35 -20.31
CA LEU A 506 15.16 -20.81 -20.48
C LEU A 506 16.51 -21.40 -20.07
N ASP A 507 17.34 -20.60 -19.39
CA ASP A 507 18.68 -20.98 -18.97
C ASP A 507 18.69 -22.15 -17.98
N HIS A 508 19.83 -22.82 -17.82
CA HIS A 508 19.99 -23.96 -16.91
C HIS A 508 18.94 -25.05 -17.15
N ASN A 509 18.95 -25.60 -18.37
CA ASN A 509 18.09 -26.70 -18.82
C ASN A 509 18.91 -27.65 -19.72
N GLU A 510 18.25 -28.62 -20.35
CA GLU A 510 18.83 -29.60 -21.26
C GLU A 510 18.38 -29.37 -22.71
N PHE A 511 18.03 -28.13 -23.08
CA PHE A 511 17.60 -27.84 -24.46
C PHE A 511 18.72 -28.10 -25.45
N SER A 512 18.39 -28.77 -26.55
CA SER A 512 19.34 -29.18 -27.60
C SER A 512 18.84 -28.77 -28.98
N GLY A 513 19.62 -29.07 -30.01
CA GLY A 513 19.30 -28.67 -31.38
C GLY A 513 19.76 -27.25 -31.70
N HIS A 514 19.02 -26.52 -32.52
CA HIS A 514 19.41 -25.21 -33.06
C HIS A 514 18.46 -24.12 -32.57
N LEU A 515 18.92 -22.86 -32.60
CA LEU A 515 18.03 -21.72 -32.39
C LEU A 515 16.98 -21.64 -33.51
N PRO A 516 15.70 -21.42 -33.19
CA PRO A 516 14.64 -21.25 -34.19
C PRO A 516 14.88 -20.01 -35.05
N THR A 517 14.57 -20.11 -36.35
CA THR A 517 14.73 -19.02 -37.33
C THR A 517 13.49 -18.13 -37.43
N ASP A 518 12.35 -18.58 -36.94
CA ASP A 518 11.09 -17.84 -36.86
C ASP A 518 11.10 -16.86 -35.68
N THR A 519 12.04 -15.92 -35.63
CA THR A 519 12.17 -14.97 -34.51
C THR A 519 11.58 -13.59 -34.80
N GLN A 520 10.93 -13.44 -35.97
CA GLN A 520 10.38 -12.16 -36.45
C GLN A 520 9.28 -11.58 -35.55
N GLY A 521 8.54 -12.40 -34.80
CA GLY A 521 7.48 -11.92 -33.92
C GLY A 521 7.96 -11.46 -32.55
N LEU A 522 9.23 -11.63 -32.19
CA LEU A 522 9.78 -11.24 -30.88
C LEU A 522 10.06 -9.73 -30.77
N SER A 523 9.10 -8.88 -31.19
CA SER A 523 9.30 -7.43 -31.31
C SER A 523 9.33 -6.65 -30.01
N CYS A 524 8.81 -7.23 -28.93
CA CYS A 524 8.81 -6.63 -27.60
C CYS A 524 9.94 -7.20 -26.71
N LEU A 525 10.72 -8.16 -27.21
CA LEU A 525 11.67 -8.91 -26.39
C LEU A 525 12.80 -7.98 -25.93
N ASN A 526 12.97 -7.91 -24.61
CA ASN A 526 13.96 -7.06 -23.94
C ASN A 526 15.08 -7.90 -23.32
N CYS A 527 14.71 -9.03 -22.70
CA CYS A 527 15.64 -9.92 -22.02
C CYS A 527 15.51 -11.35 -22.53
N LEU A 528 16.58 -11.87 -23.14
CA LEU A 528 16.70 -13.24 -23.60
C LEU A 528 17.84 -13.93 -22.84
N ASN A 529 17.52 -15.01 -22.11
CA ASN A 529 18.52 -15.86 -21.48
C ASN A 529 18.31 -17.32 -21.87
N LEU A 530 19.30 -17.87 -22.59
CA LEU A 530 19.35 -19.28 -23.02
C LEU A 530 20.65 -19.96 -22.55
N SER A 531 21.35 -19.38 -21.57
CA SER A 531 22.64 -19.91 -21.12
C SER A 531 22.51 -21.30 -20.51
N ASP A 532 23.63 -22.01 -20.39
CA ASP A 532 23.69 -23.27 -19.64
C ASP A 532 22.69 -24.31 -20.20
N ASN A 533 22.83 -24.58 -21.51
CA ASN A 533 22.03 -25.54 -22.27
C ASN A 533 22.94 -26.33 -23.23
N GLN A 534 22.35 -27.18 -24.07
CA GLN A 534 23.04 -28.01 -25.07
C GLN A 534 22.75 -27.52 -26.50
N LEU A 535 22.44 -26.23 -26.69
CA LEU A 535 22.10 -25.66 -27.99
C LEU A 535 23.34 -25.59 -28.88
N SER A 536 23.14 -25.76 -30.19
CA SER A 536 24.21 -25.96 -31.16
C SER A 536 23.93 -25.27 -32.49
N GLY A 537 24.95 -25.29 -33.36
CA GLY A 537 24.88 -24.70 -34.70
C GLY A 537 25.03 -23.17 -34.70
N PRO A 538 24.82 -22.52 -35.86
CA PRO A 538 25.02 -21.08 -36.01
C PRO A 538 23.93 -20.26 -35.33
N ILE A 539 24.31 -19.11 -34.78
CA ILE A 539 23.35 -18.11 -34.27
C ILE A 539 22.68 -17.43 -35.48
N PRO A 540 21.35 -17.53 -35.67
CA PRO A 540 20.68 -16.93 -36.82
C PRO A 540 20.60 -15.40 -36.69
N SER A 541 20.78 -14.66 -37.79
CA SER A 541 20.68 -13.19 -37.77
C SER A 541 19.28 -12.68 -37.43
N SER A 542 18.24 -13.50 -37.61
CA SER A 542 16.86 -13.13 -37.29
C SER A 542 16.61 -12.93 -35.80
N ILE A 543 17.39 -13.57 -34.90
CA ILE A 543 17.20 -13.45 -33.44
C ILE A 543 17.45 -12.02 -32.93
N VAL A 544 18.29 -11.27 -33.63
CA VAL A 544 18.68 -9.89 -33.30
C VAL A 544 17.99 -8.85 -34.19
N SER A 545 17.12 -9.27 -35.10
CA SER A 545 16.46 -8.38 -36.07
C SER A 545 15.36 -7.50 -35.46
N ASN A 546 15.01 -7.69 -34.17
CA ASN A 546 13.98 -6.94 -33.46
C ASN A 546 14.58 -6.06 -32.33
N VAL A 547 14.23 -4.78 -32.34
CA VAL A 547 15.15 -3.69 -31.92
C VAL A 547 15.00 -3.23 -30.45
N SER A 548 14.49 -4.07 -29.55
CA SER A 548 14.23 -3.70 -28.13
C SER A 548 15.07 -4.43 -27.09
N MET A 549 16.00 -5.31 -27.49
CA MET A 549 16.76 -6.12 -26.54
C MET A 549 17.78 -5.29 -25.76
N GLU A 550 17.70 -5.32 -24.43
CA GLU A 550 18.75 -4.80 -23.54
C GLU A 550 19.71 -5.87 -23.04
N ARG A 551 19.27 -7.14 -22.98
CA ARG A 551 20.07 -8.25 -22.44
C ARG A 551 19.93 -9.51 -23.28
N VAL A 552 21.05 -10.03 -23.73
CA VAL A 552 21.15 -11.31 -24.42
C VAL A 552 22.25 -12.14 -23.76
N ASN A 553 21.88 -13.32 -23.28
CA ASN A 553 22.83 -14.28 -22.75
C ASN A 553 22.63 -15.65 -23.43
N LEU A 554 23.64 -16.08 -24.17
CA LEU A 554 23.71 -17.36 -24.89
C LEU A 554 24.92 -18.20 -24.43
N SER A 555 25.50 -17.88 -23.27
CA SER A 555 26.74 -18.50 -22.81
C SER A 555 26.57 -19.98 -22.44
N ASN A 556 27.67 -20.70 -22.27
CA ASN A 556 27.68 -22.10 -21.83
C ASN A 556 26.78 -22.98 -22.70
N ASN A 557 27.02 -22.98 -24.01
CA ASN A 557 26.32 -23.77 -25.01
C ASN A 557 27.32 -24.36 -26.02
N SER A 558 26.84 -24.95 -27.11
CA SER A 558 27.64 -25.48 -28.21
C SER A 558 27.44 -24.71 -29.53
N PHE A 559 27.13 -23.41 -29.46
CA PHE A 559 26.96 -22.58 -30.66
C PHE A 559 28.26 -22.51 -31.47
N SER A 560 28.15 -22.59 -32.79
CA SER A 560 29.29 -22.61 -33.72
C SER A 560 29.12 -21.57 -34.83
N GLY A 561 30.10 -21.45 -35.73
CA GLY A 561 30.09 -20.41 -36.77
C GLY A 561 30.52 -19.05 -36.24
N THR A 562 30.10 -17.97 -36.91
CA THR A 562 30.52 -16.59 -36.61
C THR A 562 29.43 -15.81 -35.89
N ILE A 563 29.78 -14.72 -35.18
CA ILE A 563 28.79 -13.74 -34.70
C ILE A 563 28.16 -13.06 -35.93
N PRO A 564 26.82 -13.06 -36.10
CA PRO A 564 26.18 -12.40 -37.24
C PRO A 564 26.41 -10.89 -37.25
N TRP A 565 26.69 -10.32 -38.43
CA TRP A 565 26.87 -8.87 -38.60
C TRP A 565 25.67 -8.04 -38.09
N ALA A 566 24.45 -8.61 -38.16
CA ALA A 566 23.21 -7.99 -37.67
C ALA A 566 23.21 -7.69 -36.16
N PHE A 567 24.14 -8.24 -35.37
CA PHE A 567 24.25 -7.90 -33.94
C PHE A 567 24.51 -6.41 -33.69
N GLY A 568 25.10 -5.71 -34.67
CA GLY A 568 25.27 -4.25 -34.62
C GLY A 568 23.96 -3.46 -34.67
N ASP A 569 22.84 -4.09 -35.03
CA ASP A 569 21.53 -3.42 -35.12
C ASP A 569 20.84 -3.27 -33.76
N MET A 570 21.28 -4.02 -32.73
CA MET A 570 20.74 -3.96 -31.37
C MET A 570 21.17 -2.68 -30.63
N LYS A 571 20.66 -1.51 -31.01
CA LYS A 571 21.13 -0.22 -30.46
C LYS A 571 20.90 -0.05 -28.95
N GLN A 572 19.94 -0.77 -28.38
CA GLN A 572 19.57 -0.71 -26.95
C GLN A 572 20.30 -1.75 -26.08
N ILE A 573 21.11 -2.63 -26.68
CA ILE A 573 21.79 -3.70 -25.94
C ILE A 573 22.71 -3.11 -24.87
N LYS A 574 22.57 -3.61 -23.64
CA LYS A 574 23.40 -3.25 -22.47
C LYS A 574 24.32 -4.39 -22.09
N ILE A 575 23.83 -5.63 -22.19
CA ILE A 575 24.58 -6.84 -21.82
C ILE A 575 24.48 -7.85 -22.96
N LEU A 576 25.64 -8.26 -23.47
CA LEU A 576 25.78 -9.35 -24.42
C LEU A 576 26.78 -10.36 -23.89
N ASP A 577 26.34 -11.58 -23.63
CA ASP A 577 27.17 -12.69 -23.18
C ASP A 577 27.04 -13.86 -24.15
N LEU A 578 28.13 -14.19 -24.82
CA LEU A 578 28.27 -15.32 -25.76
C LEU A 578 29.38 -16.28 -25.30
N SER A 579 29.82 -16.17 -24.05
CA SER A 579 30.98 -16.89 -23.54
C SER A 579 30.80 -18.41 -23.54
N ASN A 580 31.90 -19.16 -23.49
CA ASN A 580 31.92 -20.63 -23.40
C ASN A 580 31.05 -21.31 -24.46
N ASN A 581 31.42 -21.09 -25.72
CA ASN A 581 30.77 -21.67 -26.90
C ASN A 581 31.85 -22.14 -27.90
N GLN A 582 31.44 -22.51 -29.11
CA GLN A 582 32.35 -22.90 -30.20
C GLN A 582 32.37 -21.85 -31.34
N LEU A 583 32.04 -20.60 -31.04
CA LEU A 583 32.03 -19.51 -32.02
C LEU A 583 33.45 -19.21 -32.48
N SER A 584 33.60 -18.78 -33.74
CA SER A 584 34.89 -18.59 -34.40
C SER A 584 34.85 -17.45 -35.43
N GLY A 585 36.00 -17.16 -36.03
CA GLY A 585 36.16 -16.07 -37.00
C GLY A 585 36.36 -14.71 -36.35
N LEU A 586 36.17 -13.64 -37.13
CA LEU A 586 36.37 -12.27 -36.67
C LEU A 586 35.18 -11.75 -35.85
N ILE A 587 35.45 -10.93 -34.85
CA ILE A 587 34.43 -10.17 -34.11
C ILE A 587 33.91 -9.04 -35.02
N PRO A 588 32.60 -8.97 -35.34
CA PRO A 588 32.08 -7.99 -36.29
C PRO A 588 32.28 -6.54 -35.84
N GLU A 589 32.80 -5.70 -36.74
CA GLU A 589 32.92 -4.25 -36.50
C GLU A 589 31.55 -3.57 -36.27
N SER A 590 30.46 -4.18 -36.75
CA SER A 590 29.11 -3.67 -36.54
C SER A 590 28.75 -3.50 -35.05
N LEU A 591 29.37 -4.28 -34.14
CA LEU A 591 29.19 -4.13 -32.69
C LEU A 591 29.60 -2.75 -32.16
N ASP A 592 30.45 -2.00 -32.88
CA ASP A 592 30.78 -0.61 -32.52
C ASP A 592 29.53 0.28 -32.49
N SER A 593 28.49 -0.08 -33.25
CA SER A 593 27.21 0.63 -33.28
C SER A 593 26.36 0.45 -32.02
N CYS A 594 26.64 -0.55 -31.17
CA CYS A 594 25.91 -0.83 -29.94
C CYS A 594 26.35 0.15 -28.83
N ARG A 595 25.85 1.39 -28.88
CA ARG A 595 26.35 2.49 -28.04
C ARG A 595 26.10 2.28 -26.54
N GLU A 596 24.98 1.67 -26.20
CA GLU A 596 24.55 1.40 -24.83
C GLU A 596 25.22 0.18 -24.18
N LEU A 597 26.05 -0.56 -24.93
CA LEU A 597 26.70 -1.78 -24.43
C LEU A 597 27.60 -1.44 -23.24
N ARG A 598 27.34 -2.11 -22.11
CA ARG A 598 28.02 -2.00 -20.82
C ARG A 598 28.83 -3.26 -20.51
N ARG A 599 28.36 -4.41 -20.97
CA ARG A 599 28.97 -5.70 -20.68
C ARG A 599 29.03 -6.53 -21.96
N LEU A 600 30.23 -6.97 -22.33
CA LEU A 600 30.47 -7.86 -23.46
C LEU A 600 31.37 -9.03 -23.01
N ASP A 601 30.82 -10.24 -22.98
CA ASP A 601 31.61 -11.43 -22.69
C ASP A 601 31.63 -12.36 -23.91
N LEU A 602 32.83 -12.57 -24.45
CA LEU A 602 33.09 -13.46 -25.58
C LEU A 602 34.09 -14.56 -25.23
N SER A 603 34.47 -14.66 -23.95
CA SER A 603 35.50 -15.58 -23.48
C SER A 603 35.16 -17.05 -23.73
N GLY A 604 36.15 -17.93 -23.80
CA GLY A 604 35.91 -19.37 -24.01
C GLY A 604 35.32 -19.70 -25.38
N ASN A 605 35.67 -18.93 -26.41
CA ASN A 605 35.36 -19.19 -27.83
C ASN A 605 36.66 -19.33 -28.65
N LYS A 606 36.53 -19.46 -29.97
CA LYS A 606 37.62 -19.62 -30.95
C LYS A 606 37.73 -18.42 -31.90
N PHE A 607 37.47 -17.22 -31.39
CA PHE A 607 37.61 -15.99 -32.18
C PHE A 607 39.08 -15.72 -32.53
N GLU A 608 39.29 -15.06 -33.65
CA GLU A 608 40.62 -14.67 -34.15
C GLU A 608 40.60 -13.19 -34.58
N GLY A 609 41.78 -12.60 -34.70
CA GLY A 609 41.96 -11.21 -35.13
C GLY A 609 41.72 -10.17 -34.03
N ASP A 610 41.82 -8.90 -34.43
CA ASP A 610 41.71 -7.76 -33.52
C ASP A 610 40.25 -7.49 -33.10
N LEU A 611 40.08 -6.96 -31.89
CA LEU A 611 38.81 -6.35 -31.48
C LEU A 611 38.45 -5.13 -32.34
N PRO A 612 37.15 -4.86 -32.56
CA PRO A 612 36.69 -3.60 -33.11
C PRO A 612 37.30 -2.36 -32.41
N GLU A 613 37.56 -1.30 -33.18
CA GLU A 613 38.38 -0.15 -32.76
C GLU A 613 37.85 0.51 -31.47
N ARG A 614 36.53 0.64 -31.33
CA ARG A 614 35.91 1.25 -30.15
C ARG A 614 36.23 0.46 -28.88
N PHE A 615 36.24 -0.86 -28.93
CA PHE A 615 36.52 -1.71 -27.78
C PHE A 615 38.01 -1.67 -27.40
N ARG A 616 38.92 -1.64 -28.38
CA ARG A 616 40.36 -1.44 -28.14
C ARG A 616 40.64 -0.11 -27.42
N LYS A 617 40.03 0.99 -27.88
CA LYS A 617 40.17 2.31 -27.24
C LYS A 617 39.64 2.32 -25.80
N ARG A 618 38.52 1.66 -25.54
CA ARG A 618 37.92 1.58 -24.18
C ARG A 618 38.76 0.75 -23.21
N LEU A 619 39.33 -0.37 -23.65
CA LEU A 619 40.23 -1.18 -22.82
C LEU A 619 41.53 -0.46 -22.44
N ALA A 620 42.02 0.42 -23.32
CA ALA A 620 43.19 1.25 -23.05
C ALA A 620 42.91 2.36 -22.02
N ASP A 621 41.65 2.80 -21.87
CA ASP A 621 41.24 3.82 -20.93
C ASP A 621 40.83 3.21 -19.57
N LYS A 622 41.81 3.03 -18.68
CA LYS A 622 41.62 2.47 -17.34
C LYS A 622 40.66 3.27 -16.43
N THR A 623 40.27 4.49 -16.82
CA THR A 623 39.36 5.35 -16.03
C THR A 623 37.88 5.12 -16.33
N ALA A 624 37.55 4.40 -17.40
CA ALA A 624 36.19 4.12 -17.85
C ALA A 624 35.62 2.79 -17.28
N MET A 625 35.65 2.59 -15.96
CA MET A 625 35.18 1.36 -15.25
C MET A 625 33.64 1.08 -15.31
N LYS A 626 32.93 1.53 -16.35
CA LYS A 626 31.52 1.16 -16.60
C LYS A 626 31.34 0.12 -17.71
N PHE A 627 32.40 -0.19 -18.45
CA PHE A 627 32.36 -1.12 -19.57
C PHE A 627 33.26 -2.31 -19.29
N GLU A 628 32.67 -3.51 -19.18
CA GLU A 628 33.39 -4.74 -18.87
C GLU A 628 33.46 -5.62 -20.13
N VAL A 629 34.66 -6.00 -20.53
CA VAL A 629 34.92 -6.92 -21.65
C VAL A 629 35.76 -8.08 -21.16
N TRP A 630 35.31 -9.31 -21.38
CA TRP A 630 36.09 -10.52 -21.12
C TRP A 630 36.28 -11.29 -22.41
N LEU A 631 37.54 -11.66 -22.65
CA LEU A 631 37.95 -12.33 -23.89
C LEU A 631 38.59 -13.69 -23.62
N GLY A 632 39.05 -14.00 -22.40
CA GLY A 632 39.85 -15.22 -22.18
C GLY A 632 41.12 -15.24 -23.05
N ASP A 633 41.79 -16.38 -23.12
CA ASP A 633 42.97 -16.58 -23.99
C ASP A 633 42.56 -16.62 -25.47
N VAL A 634 42.24 -15.46 -26.06
CA VAL A 634 42.13 -15.29 -27.51
C VAL A 634 43.56 -15.16 -28.06
N ASN A 635 43.99 -16.11 -28.89
CA ASN A 635 45.31 -16.07 -29.55
C ASN A 635 45.33 -15.13 -30.75
#